data_AF-A0A1F3T7M0-F1
#
_entry.id   AF-A0A1F3T7M0-F1
#
_cell.length_a   1.000
_cell.length_b   1.000
_cell.length_c   1.000
_cell.angle_alpha   90.00
_cell.angle_beta   90.00
_cell.angle_gamma   90.00
#
_symmetry.space_group_name_H-M   'P 1'
#
loop_
_entity.id
_entity.type
_entity.pdbx_description
1 polymer ?
#
loop_
_entity_poly.entity_id
_entity_poly.type
_entity_poly.pdbx_seq_one_letter_code
_entity_poly.pdbx_strand_id
1 'polypeptide(L)'
;MNNKKLITLTILWLVIFSNSYAKDWVFKNSLGTTYVVTYSEEGHYYLDHYYAPNGKLQERVHHLFFPSEKLLNTYLHKHYNQFVDKAIWDFLALDEILSATDKPVTNSTIEKSASNKQIWKIKNTWSEQWEKEYARWIEESVSKEYLKDHGVSSDCADVAYALRWIFFRINYLPAANTLAGSGMLFTHESFKDEWKNLQTTNDWHHDELFLAALNYLLDNTYTHTLLADSYPVKITTDVLISGIIYLTLHGEFGHTQIISKTNYQDSEQIPILLLSGTVPRAIRDMHEEMFSPTTHVSSDNGGLIQIRWPINISGAWKLVNKTQMPAYSEEQYASDYMGSEISFAFATFKRLNLNYQPKLILNKQIDDVLEMIKRRIEIVEEGYRICQIEDCSPTTLNYENWSTPSRDNRISEAICAIDRFVVSSQDNHDLNLLWQSSLKERFVEINDQQYSLEKIKYLWEYNLYSFDPRDSINIRWGANLDVIAQMLFQKTKDALEQRTRVINQQIASLQCVGSNVCELGDVNWRKYNTYEMDGLLFKIDEIVAEFQRIFSNKEYRKLVSAMEKFVLNVNNEDFLFFDLMSFLPFLNSDPRVSQEERWGSKRFDYNYLKLASNLSSLQISSNGIALIDNQKLIDLENKKEVFLPEKIISLSQHPQTGFTVGVHENGQGKTIILYRPDTANVESIKLENDYEGVNVKTLWHSSSIFSVLAGFDLYIFKISLEDLDEAVLIFKYNNIQALTNTDGFTGDDKYKVRLIFQLSGEDKRRFILSGENEDSTVKELNFKLDDLSQYSVVGETRQYLILNHLAKGMDTETCTLFLDKADGEVYSPLEKTSCVSNVIDDLNALITIRHGG
;
A
#
# COMPACT_ATOMS: atom_id res chain seq x y z
N MET A 1 -44.62 31.36 8.86
CA MET A 1 -43.64 30.53 8.11
C MET A 1 -44.05 29.07 8.27
N ASN A 2 -44.10 28.29 7.19
CA ASN A 2 -44.63 26.93 7.20
C ASN A 2 -43.57 25.93 7.72
N ASN A 3 -43.93 24.94 8.54
CA ASN A 3 -42.97 24.07 9.27
C ASN A 3 -41.95 23.35 8.37
N LYS A 4 -42.28 23.11 7.09
CA LYS A 4 -41.31 22.60 6.11
C LYS A 4 -40.16 23.57 5.82
N LYS A 5 -40.40 24.89 5.75
CA LYS A 5 -39.34 25.89 5.54
C LYS A 5 -38.37 26.01 6.72
N LEU A 6 -38.85 25.75 7.95
CA LEU A 6 -37.99 25.75 9.14
C LEU A 6 -37.07 24.52 9.13
N ILE A 7 -37.61 23.33 8.84
CA ILE A 7 -36.83 22.08 8.78
C ILE A 7 -35.83 22.09 7.62
N THR A 8 -36.20 22.63 6.46
CA THR A 8 -35.25 22.77 5.33
C THR A 8 -34.15 23.77 5.64
N LEU A 9 -34.42 24.88 6.37
CA LEU A 9 -33.36 25.79 6.81
C LEU A 9 -32.44 25.14 7.85
N THR A 10 -32.97 24.34 8.78
CA THR A 10 -32.15 23.65 9.80
C THR A 10 -31.24 22.57 9.20
N ILE A 11 -31.70 21.86 8.17
CA ILE A 11 -30.88 20.88 7.44
C ILE A 11 -29.86 21.60 6.53
N LEU A 12 -30.24 22.72 5.90
CA LEU A 12 -29.29 23.57 5.16
C LEU A 12 -28.23 24.16 6.11
N TRP A 13 -28.59 24.47 7.36
CA TRP A 13 -27.69 24.98 8.41
C TRP A 13 -26.73 23.91 8.95
N LEU A 14 -27.18 22.66 9.11
CA LEU A 14 -26.33 21.54 9.54
C LEU A 14 -25.33 21.05 8.48
N VAL A 15 -25.63 21.26 7.19
CA VAL A 15 -24.75 20.90 6.07
C VAL A 15 -23.77 22.03 5.72
N ILE A 16 -24.08 23.29 6.04
CA ILE A 16 -23.18 24.44 5.79
C ILE A 16 -22.03 24.51 6.82
N PHE A 17 -22.14 23.86 7.98
CA PHE A 17 -21.06 23.77 8.99
C PHE A 17 -20.30 22.44 9.02
N SER A 18 -20.67 21.46 8.18
CA SER A 18 -19.86 20.26 7.98
C SER A 18 -18.76 20.55 6.98
N ASN A 19 -17.53 20.71 7.49
CA ASN A 19 -16.23 20.52 6.81
C ASN A 19 -15.31 21.74 6.62
N SER A 20 -15.56 22.88 7.28
CA SER A 20 -14.54 23.93 7.37
C SER A 20 -14.53 24.58 8.75
N TYR A 21 -14.17 23.80 9.78
CA TYR A 21 -13.69 24.39 11.02
C TYR A 21 -12.44 25.20 10.70
N ALA A 22 -12.45 26.49 10.99
CA ALA A 22 -11.27 27.34 10.86
C ALA A 22 -10.12 26.70 11.66
N LYS A 23 -9.00 26.40 10.98
CA LYS A 23 -7.84 25.66 11.52
C LYS A 23 -7.16 26.37 12.71
N ASP A 24 -7.42 27.66 12.90
CA ASP A 24 -6.82 28.49 13.94
C ASP A 24 -7.87 29.33 14.69
N TRP A 25 -7.90 29.25 16.03
CA TRP A 25 -8.72 30.13 16.88
C TRP A 25 -7.86 31.18 17.59
N VAL A 26 -8.41 32.39 17.72
CA VAL A 26 -7.72 33.52 18.37
C VAL A 26 -8.60 34.08 19.49
N PHE A 27 -8.11 34.02 20.72
CA PHE A 27 -8.80 34.53 21.90
C PHE A 27 -8.03 35.72 22.49
N LYS A 28 -8.64 36.91 22.51
CA LYS A 28 -8.02 38.11 23.09
C LYS A 28 -8.62 38.43 24.46
N ASN A 29 -7.77 38.75 25.42
CA ASN A 29 -8.17 39.26 26.73
C ASN A 29 -7.29 40.46 27.14
N SER A 30 -7.51 41.02 28.33
CA SER A 30 -6.76 42.19 28.82
C SER A 30 -5.26 41.93 29.06
N LEU A 31 -4.85 40.66 29.16
CA LEU A 31 -3.48 40.25 29.45
C LEU A 31 -2.69 39.89 28.17
N GLY A 32 -3.37 39.42 27.12
CA GLY A 32 -2.75 39.01 25.87
C GLY A 32 -3.70 38.32 24.89
N THR A 33 -3.11 37.68 23.90
CA THR A 33 -3.80 36.87 22.88
C THR A 33 -3.39 35.41 23.02
N THR A 34 -4.37 34.51 23.11
CA THR A 34 -4.17 33.07 23.00
C THR A 34 -4.48 32.64 21.57
N TYR A 35 -3.60 31.87 20.97
CA TYR A 35 -3.79 31.25 19.68
C TYR A 35 -3.91 29.75 19.90
N VAL A 36 -4.91 29.14 19.27
CA VAL A 36 -5.08 27.70 19.26
C VAL A 36 -4.95 27.26 17.83
N VAL A 37 -3.85 26.57 17.52
CA VAL A 37 -3.55 26.06 16.19
C VAL A 37 -3.84 24.58 16.20
N THR A 38 -4.71 24.14 15.30
CA THR A 38 -4.89 22.72 15.05
C THR A 38 -4.28 22.35 13.73
N TYR A 39 -3.52 21.29 13.79
CA TYR A 39 -2.92 20.68 12.63
C TYR A 39 -2.90 19.20 12.91
N SER A 40 -2.24 18.48 12.04
CA SER A 40 -2.22 17.05 12.10
C SER A 40 -0.92 16.62 11.48
N GLU A 41 -0.26 15.68 12.14
CA GLU A 41 1.03 15.16 11.77
C GLU A 41 0.98 13.64 11.96
N GLU A 42 1.56 12.87 11.04
CA GLU A 42 1.75 11.44 11.25
C GLU A 42 0.46 10.62 11.46
N GLY A 43 -0.70 11.08 10.97
CA GLY A 43 -2.00 10.37 11.07
C GLY A 43 -2.76 10.67 12.35
N HIS A 44 -2.29 11.70 13.04
CA HIS A 44 -2.82 12.14 14.30
C HIS A 44 -3.04 13.64 14.27
N TYR A 45 -3.84 14.11 15.23
CA TYR A 45 -4.33 15.47 15.28
C TYR A 45 -3.70 16.18 16.46
N TYR A 46 -3.14 17.35 16.22
CA TYR A 46 -2.48 18.16 17.22
C TYR A 46 -3.23 19.46 17.46
N LEU A 47 -3.06 19.96 18.68
CA LEU A 47 -3.59 21.23 19.10
C LEU A 47 -2.53 21.94 19.95
N ASP A 48 -1.97 23.01 19.40
CA ASP A 48 -1.02 23.87 20.08
C ASP A 48 -1.72 25.10 20.66
N HIS A 49 -1.51 25.36 21.94
CA HIS A 49 -1.86 26.65 22.56
C HIS A 49 -0.61 27.52 22.57
N TYR A 50 -0.71 28.68 21.95
CA TYR A 50 0.26 29.75 22.13
C TYR A 50 -0.36 30.90 22.90
N TYR A 51 0.42 31.56 23.74
CA TYR A 51 0.00 32.76 24.45
C TYR A 51 0.99 33.89 24.18
N ALA A 52 0.50 35.00 23.63
CA ALA A 52 1.27 36.22 23.44
C ALA A 52 0.75 37.32 24.38
N PRO A 53 1.47 37.63 25.47
CA PRO A 53 1.16 38.82 26.27
C PRO A 53 1.17 40.08 25.40
N ASN A 54 0.39 41.10 25.78
CA ASN A 54 0.34 42.36 25.02
C ASN A 54 1.75 42.96 24.83
N GLY A 55 2.11 43.20 23.56
CA GLY A 55 3.42 43.75 23.18
C GLY A 55 4.59 42.76 23.28
N LYS A 56 4.33 41.47 23.52
CA LYS A 56 5.37 40.43 23.63
C LYS A 56 5.20 39.35 22.56
N LEU A 57 6.28 38.60 22.35
CA LEU A 57 6.28 37.41 21.52
C LEU A 57 5.42 36.30 22.15
N GLN A 58 4.85 35.44 21.31
CA GLN A 58 4.08 34.28 21.75
C GLN A 58 4.96 33.26 22.46
N GLU A 59 4.37 32.41 23.28
CA GLU A 59 5.02 31.23 23.84
C GLU A 59 4.08 30.04 23.69
N ARG A 60 4.60 28.88 23.30
CA ARG A 60 3.82 27.63 23.29
C ARG A 60 3.58 27.20 24.73
N VAL A 61 2.33 27.21 25.15
CA VAL A 61 1.90 26.87 26.53
C VAL A 61 1.46 25.41 26.62
N HIS A 62 0.81 24.90 25.56
CA HIS A 62 0.37 23.51 25.49
C HIS A 62 0.57 22.96 24.09
N HIS A 63 0.84 21.66 24.02
CA HIS A 63 0.85 20.83 22.81
C HIS A 63 0.06 19.57 23.14
N LEU A 64 -1.07 19.37 22.47
CA LEU A 64 -2.02 18.28 22.76
C LEU A 64 -2.19 17.42 21.52
N PHE A 65 -2.40 16.12 21.73
CA PHE A 65 -2.62 15.14 20.68
C PHE A 65 -4.00 14.49 20.77
N PHE A 66 -4.50 14.07 19.62
CA PHE A 66 -5.68 13.24 19.47
C PHE A 66 -5.46 12.18 18.39
N PRO A 67 -5.80 10.90 18.65
CA PRO A 67 -5.57 9.82 17.68
C PRO A 67 -6.63 9.77 16.56
N SER A 68 -7.56 10.72 16.53
CA SER A 68 -8.52 10.89 15.44
C SER A 68 -9.12 12.30 15.45
N GLU A 69 -9.58 12.76 14.28
CA GLU A 69 -10.22 14.06 14.12
C GLU A 69 -11.41 14.19 15.05
N LYS A 70 -12.16 13.10 15.19
CA LYS A 70 -13.33 13.01 16.06
C LYS A 70 -12.99 13.32 17.50
N LEU A 71 -11.85 12.86 18.01
CA LEU A 71 -11.42 13.12 19.39
C LEU A 71 -10.91 14.55 19.55
N LEU A 72 -10.16 15.08 18.58
CA LEU A 72 -9.79 16.50 18.54
C LEU A 72 -11.05 17.38 18.57
N ASN A 73 -12.00 17.10 17.68
CA ASN A 73 -13.27 17.82 17.59
C ASN A 73 -14.07 17.70 18.89
N THR A 74 -14.07 16.53 19.54
CA THR A 74 -14.72 16.36 20.86
C THR A 74 -14.05 17.22 21.93
N TYR A 75 -12.71 17.29 21.93
CA TYR A 75 -11.97 18.15 22.85
C TYR A 75 -12.23 19.62 22.59
N LEU A 76 -12.14 20.06 21.33
CA LEU A 76 -12.46 21.41 20.92
C LEU A 76 -13.88 21.81 21.34
N HIS A 77 -14.84 20.94 21.10
CA HIS A 77 -16.24 21.13 21.51
C HIS A 77 -16.33 21.26 23.03
N LYS A 78 -15.71 20.36 23.81
CA LYS A 78 -15.76 20.39 25.27
C LYS A 78 -15.11 21.64 25.89
N HIS A 79 -14.00 22.11 25.34
CA HIS A 79 -13.17 23.14 25.96
C HIS A 79 -13.40 24.55 25.37
N TYR A 80 -13.82 24.64 24.11
CA TYR A 80 -13.92 25.89 23.37
C TYR A 80 -15.35 26.26 22.89
N ASN A 81 -16.34 25.37 23.00
CA ASN A 81 -17.72 25.68 22.59
C ASN A 81 -18.34 26.90 23.25
N GLN A 82 -17.97 27.19 24.50
CA GLN A 82 -18.47 28.39 25.19
C GLN A 82 -18.16 29.69 24.42
N PHE A 83 -17.17 29.65 23.51
CA PHE A 83 -16.84 30.75 22.61
C PHE A 83 -17.53 30.64 21.25
N VAL A 84 -17.81 29.42 20.79
CA VAL A 84 -18.55 29.15 19.53
C VAL A 84 -20.01 29.57 19.68
N ASP A 85 -20.67 29.26 20.80
CA ASP A 85 -22.03 29.74 21.07
C ASP A 85 -22.07 31.27 21.15
N LYS A 86 -21.06 31.91 21.75
CA LYS A 86 -20.99 33.37 21.83
C LYS A 86 -20.75 34.02 20.46
N ALA A 87 -19.85 33.45 19.65
CA ALA A 87 -19.60 33.91 18.28
C ALA A 87 -20.81 33.65 17.36
N ILE A 88 -21.56 32.57 17.56
CA ILE A 88 -22.82 32.30 16.85
C ILE A 88 -23.92 33.28 17.30
N TRP A 89 -24.02 33.60 18.59
CA TRP A 89 -24.93 34.64 19.08
C TRP A 89 -24.55 36.04 18.59
N ASP A 90 -23.26 36.37 18.50
CA ASP A 90 -22.74 37.62 17.95
C ASP A 90 -22.86 37.67 16.40
N PHE A 91 -22.73 36.52 15.72
CA PHE A 91 -22.93 36.35 14.26
C PHE A 91 -24.40 36.45 13.87
N LEU A 92 -25.32 35.95 14.70
CA LEU A 92 -26.77 36.14 14.54
C LEU A 92 -27.21 37.59 14.84
N ALA A 93 -26.33 38.43 15.38
CA ALA A 93 -26.66 39.80 15.76
C ALA A 93 -26.19 40.86 14.74
N LEU A 94 -25.59 40.52 13.58
CA LEU A 94 -25.00 41.57 12.72
C LEU A 94 -24.87 41.23 11.22
N ASP A 95 -25.85 41.72 10.45
CA ASP A 95 -25.82 41.83 8.97
C ASP A 95 -24.98 43.04 8.49
N GLU A 96 -24.31 43.78 9.38
CA GLU A 96 -23.64 45.06 9.09
C GLU A 96 -22.10 45.07 9.28
N ILE A 97 -21.47 43.99 9.78
CA ILE A 97 -19.99 43.95 10.02
C ILE A 97 -19.22 43.17 8.95
N LEU A 98 -19.86 42.32 8.14
CA LEU A 98 -19.15 41.46 7.19
C LEU A 98 -18.60 42.19 5.95
N SER A 99 -18.79 43.50 5.81
CA SER A 99 -18.02 44.32 4.85
C SER A 99 -16.77 44.96 5.46
N ALA A 100 -16.45 44.71 6.75
CA ALA A 100 -15.33 45.33 7.45
C ALA A 100 -14.24 44.36 7.94
N THR A 101 -14.44 43.04 7.86
CA THR A 101 -13.52 42.05 8.48
C THR A 101 -12.66 41.23 7.51
N ASP A 102 -12.78 41.42 6.19
CA ASP A 102 -11.83 40.87 5.20
C ASP A 102 -10.52 41.67 5.07
N LYS A 103 -10.24 42.56 6.03
CA LYS A 103 -8.87 43.04 6.18
C LYS A 103 -8.11 41.99 6.96
N PRO A 104 -7.20 41.21 6.33
CA PRO A 104 -6.33 40.33 7.09
C PRO A 104 -5.65 41.17 8.16
N VAL A 105 -5.60 40.67 9.40
CA VAL A 105 -4.91 41.32 10.52
C VAL A 105 -3.42 41.36 10.17
N THR A 106 -3.01 42.28 9.30
CA THR A 106 -1.71 42.29 8.62
C THR A 106 -0.83 43.44 9.06
N ASN A 107 -1.27 44.27 10.00
CA ASN A 107 -0.51 45.45 10.41
C ASN A 107 -0.38 45.65 11.92
N SER A 108 -0.68 44.65 12.76
CA SER A 108 -0.14 44.68 14.13
C SER A 108 1.30 44.20 14.07
N THR A 109 2.20 45.04 13.56
CA THR A 109 3.61 44.97 13.92
C THR A 109 3.66 44.86 15.43
N ILE A 110 4.37 43.85 15.97
CA ILE A 110 4.79 43.86 17.38
C ILE A 110 5.27 45.28 17.62
N GLU A 111 4.66 45.98 18.58
CA GLU A 111 5.22 47.24 19.06
C GLU A 111 6.69 46.95 19.30
N LYS A 112 7.57 47.57 18.50
CA LYS A 112 9.02 47.46 18.68
C LYS A 112 9.24 47.58 20.17
N SER A 113 9.60 46.48 20.83
CA SER A 113 9.98 46.55 22.23
C SER A 113 11.00 47.68 22.29
N ALA A 114 10.87 48.58 23.26
CA ALA A 114 11.60 49.86 23.30
C ALA A 114 13.14 49.72 23.37
N SER A 115 13.65 48.51 23.17
CA SER A 115 15.02 48.09 23.02
C SER A 115 15.47 48.21 21.55
N ASN A 116 16.40 49.13 21.25
CA ASN A 116 17.16 49.14 19.99
C ASN A 116 18.13 47.95 19.85
N LYS A 117 17.89 46.82 20.54
CA LYS A 117 18.72 45.62 20.45
C LYS A 117 18.16 44.67 19.40
N GLN A 118 19.04 44.17 18.55
CA GLN A 118 18.79 43.15 17.54
C GLN A 118 19.56 41.88 17.96
N ILE A 119 19.14 40.71 17.49
CA ILE A 119 19.85 39.45 17.71
C ILE A 119 21.22 39.53 17.02
N TRP A 120 21.26 40.02 15.77
CA TRP A 120 22.48 40.44 15.09
C TRP A 120 22.22 41.62 14.15
N LYS A 121 23.28 42.32 13.76
CA LYS A 121 23.23 43.43 12.80
C LYS A 121 23.42 42.91 11.38
N ILE A 122 22.56 43.35 10.45
CA ILE A 122 22.71 43.02 9.03
C ILE A 122 23.89 43.78 8.40
N LYS A 123 24.62 43.11 7.51
CA LYS A 123 25.67 43.70 6.67
C LYS A 123 25.48 43.37 5.18
N ASN A 124 24.67 42.37 4.88
CA ASN A 124 24.41 41.87 3.53
C ASN A 124 22.89 41.80 3.27
N THR A 125 22.51 41.59 2.01
CA THR A 125 21.13 41.38 1.58
C THR A 125 21.03 40.13 0.72
N TRP A 126 19.88 39.45 0.75
CA TRP A 126 19.65 38.27 -0.08
C TRP A 126 19.80 38.57 -1.58
N SER A 127 20.39 37.60 -2.28
CA SER A 127 20.55 37.57 -3.73
C SER A 127 20.74 36.11 -4.18
N GLU A 128 20.64 35.86 -5.47
CA GLU A 128 20.94 34.53 -6.04
C GLU A 128 22.37 34.07 -5.75
N GLN A 129 23.33 35.02 -5.64
CA GLN A 129 24.69 34.66 -5.24
C GLN A 129 24.71 34.09 -3.82
N TRP A 130 24.00 34.71 -2.87
CA TRP A 130 23.92 34.19 -1.51
C TRP A 130 23.19 32.85 -1.41
N GLU A 131 22.28 32.55 -2.33
CA GLU A 131 21.70 31.20 -2.44
C GLU A 131 22.74 30.17 -2.88
N LYS A 132 23.61 30.52 -3.83
CA LYS A 132 24.72 29.64 -4.25
C LYS A 132 25.76 29.49 -3.14
N GLU A 133 26.06 30.55 -2.39
CA GLU A 133 26.93 30.45 -1.22
C GLU A 133 26.32 29.59 -0.11
N TYR A 134 25.00 29.66 0.09
CA TYR A 134 24.29 28.79 1.01
C TYR A 134 24.38 27.33 0.58
N ALA A 135 24.10 27.03 -0.70
CA ALA A 135 24.22 25.69 -1.26
C ALA A 135 25.62 25.11 -1.08
N ARG A 136 26.65 25.91 -1.39
CA ARG A 136 28.04 25.53 -1.21
C ARG A 136 28.39 25.27 0.25
N TRP A 137 27.91 26.11 1.17
CA TRP A 137 28.12 25.90 2.61
C TRP A 137 27.44 24.62 3.12
N ILE A 138 26.22 24.31 2.66
CA ILE A 138 25.56 23.04 2.98
C ILE A 138 26.43 21.87 2.54
N GLU A 139 26.88 21.85 1.28
CA GLU A 139 27.65 20.73 0.73
C GLU A 139 29.04 20.59 1.36
N GLU A 140 29.73 21.69 1.65
CA GLU A 140 31.11 21.67 2.15
C GLU A 140 31.21 21.55 3.69
N SER A 141 30.21 22.04 4.43
CA SER A 141 30.33 22.23 5.89
C SER A 141 29.28 21.48 6.72
N VAL A 142 28.17 21.05 6.13
CA VAL A 142 27.06 20.44 6.89
C VAL A 142 27.09 18.92 6.73
N SER A 143 27.73 18.24 7.67
CA SER A 143 27.65 16.78 7.82
C SER A 143 26.38 16.34 8.56
N LYS A 144 26.14 15.03 8.65
CA LYS A 144 25.02 14.46 9.42
C LYS A 144 25.08 14.82 10.90
N GLU A 145 26.29 14.96 11.43
CA GLU A 145 26.59 15.26 12.82
C GLU A 145 26.54 16.77 13.10
N TYR A 146 26.45 17.63 12.07
CA TYR A 146 26.66 19.07 12.20
C TYR A 146 25.84 19.72 13.32
N LEU A 147 24.52 19.49 13.38
CA LEU A 147 23.67 20.09 14.41
C LEU A 147 23.97 19.52 15.80
N LYS A 148 24.23 18.22 15.91
CA LYS A 148 24.61 17.54 17.16
C LYS A 148 25.92 18.06 17.72
N ASP A 149 26.94 18.20 16.87
CA ASP A 149 28.27 18.70 17.25
C ASP A 149 28.22 20.13 17.79
N HIS A 150 27.19 20.90 17.41
CA HIS A 150 26.94 22.26 17.90
C HIS A 150 25.82 22.33 18.94
N GLY A 151 25.35 21.20 19.47
CA GLY A 151 24.35 21.13 20.53
C GLY A 151 22.96 21.66 20.14
N VAL A 152 22.63 21.68 18.85
CA VAL A 152 21.34 22.13 18.33
C VAL A 152 20.39 20.93 18.27
N SER A 153 19.32 21.00 19.07
CA SER A 153 18.24 20.03 19.03
C SER A 153 17.35 20.28 17.82
N SER A 154 17.03 19.24 17.05
CA SER A 154 16.22 19.37 15.82
C SER A 154 15.29 18.18 15.58
N ASP A 155 14.08 18.47 15.10
CA ASP A 155 13.21 17.55 14.34
C ASP A 155 13.33 17.74 12.81
N CYS A 156 12.37 17.24 12.02
CA CYS A 156 12.45 17.32 10.56
C CYS A 156 12.35 18.77 10.03
N ALA A 157 11.40 19.58 10.51
CA ALA A 157 11.24 20.96 10.08
C ALA A 157 12.37 21.85 10.62
N ASP A 158 12.85 21.54 11.83
CA ASP A 158 13.91 22.29 12.49
C ASP A 158 15.20 22.30 11.68
N VAL A 159 15.54 21.21 10.97
CA VAL A 159 16.75 21.15 10.14
C VAL A 159 16.76 22.27 9.09
N ALA A 160 15.62 22.52 8.43
CA ALA A 160 15.49 23.61 7.45
C ALA A 160 15.64 24.99 8.07
N TYR A 161 14.97 25.24 9.18
CA TYR A 161 15.07 26.52 9.87
C TYR A 161 16.45 26.76 10.47
N ALA A 162 17.03 25.75 11.13
CA ALA A 162 18.29 25.82 11.83
C ALA A 162 19.44 26.12 10.90
N LEU A 163 19.62 25.29 9.86
CA LEU A 163 20.71 25.47 8.90
C LEU A 163 20.60 26.82 8.19
N ARG A 164 19.38 27.23 7.84
CA ARG A 164 19.14 28.52 7.21
C ARG A 164 19.48 29.69 8.14
N TRP A 165 19.01 29.70 9.39
CA TRP A 165 19.32 30.76 10.36
C TRP A 165 20.79 30.80 10.77
N ILE A 166 21.45 29.65 10.91
CA ILE A 166 22.90 29.58 11.16
C ILE A 166 23.64 30.26 10.01
N PHE A 167 23.32 29.93 8.77
CA PHE A 167 23.92 30.60 7.61
C PHE A 167 23.65 32.11 7.58
N PHE A 168 22.43 32.53 7.93
CA PHE A 168 22.06 33.95 8.02
C PHE A 168 22.93 34.69 9.02
N ARG A 169 23.15 34.06 10.18
CA ARG A 169 23.93 34.62 11.28
C ARG A 169 25.43 34.66 10.97
N ILE A 170 25.97 33.66 10.31
CA ILE A 170 27.38 33.63 9.86
C ILE A 170 27.64 34.78 8.88
N ASN A 171 26.70 35.01 7.96
CA ASN A 171 26.87 35.95 6.86
C ASN A 171 26.20 37.32 7.08
N TYR A 172 25.67 37.60 8.27
CA TYR A 172 25.00 38.86 8.61
C TYR A 172 23.88 39.22 7.59
N LEU A 173 23.13 38.22 7.14
CA LEU A 173 21.98 38.38 6.25
C LEU A 173 20.71 38.64 7.07
N PRO A 174 19.68 39.29 6.49
CA PRO A 174 18.40 39.41 7.15
C PRO A 174 17.72 38.05 7.26
N ALA A 175 17.04 37.82 8.39
CA ALA A 175 16.21 36.67 8.68
C ALA A 175 14.77 37.08 9.00
N ALA A 176 13.79 36.31 8.50
CA ALA A 176 12.40 36.37 8.94
C ALA A 176 11.69 35.03 8.66
N ASN A 177 10.88 34.55 9.61
CA ASN A 177 10.02 33.37 9.45
C ASN A 177 8.70 33.54 10.19
N THR A 178 7.63 32.93 9.69
CA THR A 178 6.28 33.02 10.25
C THR A 178 6.14 32.12 11.48
N LEU A 179 5.70 32.69 12.60
CA LEU A 179 5.39 31.93 13.82
C LEU A 179 4.03 31.24 13.70
N ALA A 180 3.96 29.99 14.17
CA ALA A 180 2.80 29.10 14.03
C ALA A 180 1.50 29.68 14.60
N GLY A 181 1.56 30.18 15.83
CA GLY A 181 0.37 30.68 16.53
C GLY A 181 -0.16 32.01 15.99
N SER A 182 0.69 33.01 16.00
CA SER A 182 0.31 34.40 15.71
C SER A 182 0.33 34.74 14.23
N GLY A 183 0.96 33.92 13.39
CA GLY A 183 1.21 34.22 11.98
C GLY A 183 2.17 35.40 11.77
N MET A 184 2.84 35.86 12.83
CA MET A 184 3.75 37.00 12.78
C MET A 184 5.15 36.60 12.32
N LEU A 185 5.86 37.51 11.66
CA LEU A 185 7.25 37.29 11.32
C LEU A 185 8.16 37.48 12.53
N PHE A 186 8.84 36.41 12.94
CA PHE A 186 10.00 36.45 13.81
C PHE A 186 11.25 36.73 12.99
N THR A 187 12.00 37.77 13.34
CA THR A 187 13.11 38.30 12.56
C THR A 187 14.37 38.42 13.41
N HIS A 188 15.51 38.68 12.77
CA HIS A 188 16.76 39.06 13.45
C HIS A 188 16.66 40.32 14.34
N GLU A 189 15.58 41.10 14.23
CA GLU A 189 15.28 42.24 15.10
C GLU A 189 14.28 41.91 16.23
N SER A 190 13.72 40.70 16.24
CA SER A 190 12.80 40.25 17.29
C SER A 190 13.57 39.96 18.57
N PHE A 191 13.06 40.44 19.71
CA PHE A 191 13.81 40.42 20.97
C PHE A 191 12.89 40.17 22.17
N LYS A 192 13.29 39.28 23.09
CA LYS A 192 12.63 39.08 24.39
C LYS A 192 13.38 39.80 25.50
N ASP A 193 12.68 40.35 26.47
CA ASP A 193 13.29 41.06 27.62
C ASP A 193 14.28 40.17 28.39
N GLU A 194 13.97 38.88 28.53
CA GLU A 194 14.82 37.88 29.19
C GLU A 194 16.17 37.66 28.49
N TRP A 195 16.27 38.01 27.20
CA TRP A 195 17.51 37.88 26.43
C TRP A 195 18.46 39.08 26.61
N LYS A 196 18.04 40.13 27.33
CA LYS A 196 18.78 41.40 27.43
C LYS A 196 20.22 41.25 27.94
N ASN A 197 20.47 40.23 28.75
CA ASN A 197 21.75 39.97 29.42
C ASN A 197 22.52 38.77 28.84
N LEU A 198 22.01 38.11 27.79
CA LEU A 198 22.72 37.02 27.12
C LEU A 198 23.96 37.56 26.39
N GLN A 199 25.04 36.79 26.41
CA GLN A 199 26.29 37.18 25.77
C GLN A 199 26.19 37.02 24.25
N THR A 200 26.83 37.94 23.53
CA THR A 200 26.97 37.88 22.07
C THR A 200 28.43 37.68 21.71
N THR A 201 28.73 36.79 20.77
CA THR A 201 30.08 36.57 20.26
C THR A 201 30.06 36.55 18.73
N ASN A 202 31.20 36.68 18.05
CA ASN A 202 31.20 36.61 16.57
C ASN A 202 30.87 35.20 16.07
N ASP A 203 31.26 34.20 16.87
CA ASP A 203 31.08 32.79 16.58
C ASP A 203 29.68 32.33 16.97
N TRP A 204 28.88 31.89 16.00
CA TRP A 204 27.45 31.70 16.18
C TRP A 204 27.11 30.65 17.25
N HIS A 205 27.92 29.60 17.38
CA HIS A 205 27.66 28.49 18.30
C HIS A 205 28.13 28.77 19.75
N HIS A 206 28.77 29.91 19.97
CA HIS A 206 29.08 30.46 21.29
C HIS A 206 28.30 31.76 21.56
N ASP A 207 27.36 32.14 20.69
CA ASP A 207 26.52 33.33 20.83
C ASP A 207 25.22 32.94 21.55
N GLU A 208 25.19 33.12 22.88
CA GLU A 208 24.05 32.76 23.73
C GLU A 208 22.75 33.44 23.28
N LEU A 209 22.82 34.70 22.84
CA LEU A 209 21.66 35.43 22.34
C LEU A 209 21.12 34.80 21.06
N PHE A 210 22.00 34.46 20.12
CA PHE A 210 21.60 33.78 18.88
C PHE A 210 21.00 32.41 19.15
N LEU A 211 21.64 31.58 20.00
CA LEU A 211 21.15 30.24 20.33
C LEU A 211 19.80 30.28 21.04
N ALA A 212 19.57 31.23 21.94
CA ALA A 212 18.27 31.43 22.58
C ALA A 212 17.19 31.82 21.55
N ALA A 213 17.50 32.72 20.61
CA ALA A 213 16.59 33.10 19.54
C ALA A 213 16.31 31.95 18.56
N LEU A 214 17.33 31.16 18.23
CA LEU A 214 17.21 29.98 17.38
C LEU A 214 16.29 28.95 18.03
N ASN A 215 16.53 28.60 19.29
CA ASN A 215 15.66 27.66 20.01
C ASN A 215 14.22 28.14 20.08
N TYR A 216 14.01 29.44 20.32
CA TYR A 216 12.68 30.04 20.32
C TYR A 216 11.98 29.91 18.95
N LEU A 217 12.69 30.14 17.85
CA LEU A 217 12.15 29.96 16.51
C LEU A 217 11.68 28.51 16.32
N LEU A 218 12.57 27.56 16.58
CA LEU A 218 12.32 26.13 16.40
C LEU A 218 11.13 25.65 17.25
N ASP A 219 10.93 26.19 18.46
CA ASP A 219 9.77 25.87 19.31
C ASP A 219 8.45 26.51 18.86
N ASN A 220 8.47 27.44 17.89
CA ASN A 220 7.31 28.20 17.44
C ASN A 220 7.10 28.14 15.91
N THR A 221 7.76 27.19 15.23
CA THR A 221 7.59 26.90 13.81
C THR A 221 7.37 25.40 13.58
N TYR A 222 6.83 25.05 12.42
CA TYR A 222 6.60 23.67 12.01
C TYR A 222 6.52 23.58 10.47
N THR A 223 6.18 22.41 9.94
CA THR A 223 6.14 22.13 8.49
C THR A 223 5.19 23.06 7.72
N HIS A 224 4.05 23.47 8.27
CA HIS A 224 3.14 24.38 7.57
C HIS A 224 3.61 25.84 7.58
N THR A 225 4.26 26.31 8.65
CA THR A 225 4.90 27.64 8.60
C THR A 225 6.02 27.65 7.56
N LEU A 226 6.71 26.52 7.39
CA LEU A 226 7.76 26.39 6.38
C LEU A 226 7.18 26.50 4.98
N LEU A 227 6.04 25.86 4.71
CA LEU A 227 5.32 26.01 3.44
C LEU A 227 4.87 27.46 3.18
N ALA A 228 4.37 28.15 4.21
CA ALA A 228 3.95 29.55 4.11
C ALA A 228 5.12 30.50 3.80
N ASP A 229 6.29 30.21 4.39
CA ASP A 229 7.53 30.97 4.21
C ASP A 229 8.28 30.64 2.92
N SER A 230 7.84 29.65 2.15
CA SER A 230 8.57 29.11 1.01
C SER A 230 7.84 29.29 -0.32
N TYR A 231 8.53 28.99 -1.42
CA TYR A 231 7.99 29.03 -2.78
C TYR A 231 8.52 27.84 -3.60
N PRO A 232 7.73 27.32 -4.56
CA PRO A 232 8.14 26.22 -5.42
C PRO A 232 9.18 26.67 -6.44
N VAL A 233 10.18 25.83 -6.67
CA VAL A 233 11.29 26.13 -7.58
C VAL A 233 11.18 25.37 -8.89
N LYS A 234 11.82 25.93 -9.91
CA LYS A 234 12.00 25.32 -11.22
C LYS A 234 12.85 24.05 -11.13
N ILE A 235 12.49 23.04 -11.90
CA ILE A 235 13.18 21.75 -11.96
C ILE A 235 14.24 21.79 -13.08
N THR A 236 15.40 22.36 -12.75
CA THR A 236 16.60 22.37 -13.59
C THR A 236 17.85 22.18 -12.74
N THR A 237 18.94 21.68 -13.33
CA THR A 237 20.18 21.34 -12.62
C THR A 237 20.91 22.54 -12.03
N ASP A 238 20.65 23.76 -12.51
CA ASP A 238 21.20 25.02 -12.00
C ASP A 238 20.39 25.61 -10.82
N VAL A 239 19.17 25.13 -10.61
CA VAL A 239 18.25 25.60 -9.56
C VAL A 239 18.13 24.56 -8.44
N LEU A 240 18.01 23.28 -8.81
CA LEU A 240 17.94 22.19 -7.87
C LEU A 240 19.35 21.90 -7.36
N ILE A 241 19.77 22.62 -6.32
CA ILE A 241 21.10 22.53 -5.71
C ILE A 241 20.97 22.25 -4.21
N SER A 242 22.10 22.04 -3.52
CA SER A 242 22.09 21.87 -2.07
C SER A 242 21.39 23.05 -1.37
N GLY A 243 20.69 22.78 -0.28
CA GLY A 243 19.90 23.77 0.45
C GLY A 243 18.44 23.93 -0.01
N ILE A 244 18.06 23.39 -1.18
CA ILE A 244 16.64 23.27 -1.57
C ILE A 244 15.93 22.30 -0.63
N ILE A 245 14.69 22.59 -0.28
CA ILE A 245 13.89 21.79 0.64
C ILE A 245 12.96 20.89 -0.18
N TYR A 246 12.92 19.60 0.16
CA TYR A 246 11.80 18.75 -0.19
C TYR A 246 10.86 18.67 1.01
N LEU A 247 9.65 19.18 0.84
CA LEU A 247 8.60 19.18 1.84
C LEU A 247 7.46 18.28 1.37
N THR A 248 6.92 17.44 2.24
CA THR A 248 5.67 16.72 1.97
C THR A 248 4.67 16.99 3.09
N LEU A 249 3.46 17.39 2.70
CA LEU A 249 2.30 17.44 3.57
C LEU A 249 1.23 16.49 2.99
N HIS A 250 1.10 15.25 3.45
CA HIS A 250 0.11 14.31 2.92
C HIS A 250 -1.15 14.31 3.76
N GLY A 251 -2.07 15.26 3.49
CA GLY A 251 -3.24 15.51 4.32
C GLY A 251 -2.82 16.05 5.68
N GLU A 252 -2.42 15.14 6.55
CA GLU A 252 -2.19 15.31 7.97
C GLU A 252 -0.80 14.85 8.42
N PHE A 253 0.18 14.83 7.52
CA PHE A 253 1.51 14.28 7.78
C PHE A 253 2.53 15.24 7.20
N GLY A 254 3.52 15.70 7.98
CA GLY A 254 4.56 16.61 7.49
C GLY A 254 5.95 15.97 7.54
N HIS A 255 6.72 16.05 6.46
CA HIS A 255 8.14 15.73 6.49
C HIS A 255 8.95 16.76 5.71
N THR A 256 10.04 17.23 6.33
CA THR A 256 10.96 18.20 5.74
C THR A 256 12.33 17.56 5.59
N GLN A 257 12.90 17.71 4.40
CA GLN A 257 14.23 17.23 4.05
C GLN A 257 14.93 18.33 3.23
N ILE A 258 16.25 18.44 3.33
CA ILE A 258 17.04 19.40 2.56
C ILE A 258 17.96 18.65 1.61
N ILE A 259 18.07 19.07 0.36
CA ILE A 259 19.10 18.56 -0.55
C ILE A 259 20.47 18.87 0.04
N SER A 260 21.23 17.85 0.42
CA SER A 260 22.57 18.01 0.97
C SER A 260 23.64 17.97 -0.10
N LYS A 261 23.40 17.17 -1.15
CA LYS A 261 24.34 16.97 -2.26
C LYS A 261 23.62 16.63 -3.55
N THR A 262 24.17 17.11 -4.66
CA THR A 262 23.71 16.82 -6.03
C THR A 262 24.86 16.31 -6.89
N ASN A 263 24.73 15.12 -7.48
CA ASN A 263 25.77 14.47 -8.29
C ASN A 263 25.33 14.29 -9.74
N TYR A 264 24.84 15.35 -10.40
CA TYR A 264 24.19 15.25 -11.72
C TYR A 264 25.08 14.78 -12.87
N GLN A 265 26.40 14.87 -12.72
CA GLN A 265 27.37 14.52 -13.76
C GLN A 265 28.03 13.15 -13.54
N ASP A 266 27.77 12.50 -12.40
CA ASP A 266 28.41 11.24 -12.04
C ASP A 266 27.34 10.15 -11.85
N SER A 267 27.19 9.31 -12.87
CA SER A 267 26.21 8.21 -12.86
C SER A 267 26.59 7.05 -11.91
N GLU A 268 27.82 7.06 -11.36
CA GLU A 268 28.27 6.13 -10.32
C GLU A 268 27.96 6.64 -8.91
N GLN A 269 27.33 7.80 -8.77
CA GLN A 269 26.86 8.36 -7.51
C GLN A 269 25.33 8.50 -7.46
N ILE A 270 24.80 8.61 -6.25
CA ILE A 270 23.38 8.89 -6.03
C ILE A 270 23.09 10.32 -6.50
N PRO A 271 22.14 10.54 -7.42
CA PRO A 271 21.99 11.85 -8.07
C PRO A 271 21.61 12.98 -7.11
N ILE A 272 20.76 12.71 -6.12
CA ILE A 272 20.31 13.68 -5.12
C ILE A 272 20.27 12.99 -3.75
N LEU A 273 21.01 13.54 -2.80
CA LEU A 273 20.98 13.15 -1.39
C LEU A 273 20.26 14.23 -0.59
N LEU A 274 19.51 13.79 0.40
CA LEU A 274 18.74 14.62 1.31
C LEU A 274 19.29 14.47 2.73
N LEU A 275 19.20 15.52 3.54
CA LEU A 275 19.39 15.50 4.99
C LEU A 275 18.06 15.80 5.70
N SER A 276 17.75 15.05 6.76
CA SER A 276 16.51 15.21 7.51
C SER A 276 16.69 14.96 9.01
N GLY A 277 15.86 15.59 9.83
CA GLY A 277 15.73 15.29 11.26
C GLY A 277 14.63 14.26 11.53
N THR A 278 14.43 13.89 12.80
CA THR A 278 13.32 13.02 13.22
C THR A 278 12.71 13.52 14.52
N VAL A 279 11.45 13.18 14.76
CA VAL A 279 10.69 13.52 15.97
C VAL A 279 11.09 12.57 17.11
N PRO A 280 10.97 12.95 18.40
CA PRO A 280 10.83 14.31 18.90
C PRO A 280 12.06 15.16 18.63
N ARG A 281 11.98 16.48 18.76
CA ARG A 281 13.16 17.34 18.70
C ARG A 281 14.24 16.88 19.71
N ALA A 282 15.43 16.47 19.23
CA ALA A 282 16.53 16.01 20.08
C ALA A 282 17.91 16.37 19.48
N ILE A 283 18.96 16.38 20.32
CA ILE A 283 20.36 16.52 19.87
C ILE A 283 20.84 15.17 19.34
N ARG A 284 20.94 15.01 18.02
CA ARG A 284 21.30 13.75 17.37
C ARG A 284 21.75 13.94 15.93
N ASP A 285 22.29 12.87 15.35
CA ASP A 285 22.70 12.87 13.95
C ASP A 285 21.48 12.98 13.03
N MET A 286 21.58 13.86 12.03
CA MET A 286 20.64 13.94 10.93
C MET A 286 20.70 12.65 10.10
N HIS A 287 19.61 12.34 9.42
CA HIS A 287 19.55 11.25 8.46
C HIS A 287 19.99 11.74 7.10
N GLU A 288 20.73 10.92 6.36
CA GLU A 288 20.97 11.17 4.94
C GLU A 288 20.42 10.02 4.10
N GLU A 289 19.54 10.37 3.19
CA GLU A 289 18.79 9.43 2.35
C GLU A 289 18.80 9.88 0.89
N MET A 290 18.48 8.97 -0.02
CA MET A 290 18.26 9.31 -1.40
C MET A 290 16.92 10.03 -1.59
N PHE A 291 16.88 11.01 -2.49
CA PHE A 291 15.62 11.56 -2.99
C PHE A 291 14.80 10.47 -3.70
N SER A 292 13.83 9.89 -2.98
CA SER A 292 13.03 8.75 -3.42
C SER A 292 11.50 8.87 -3.20
N PRO A 293 10.88 10.08 -3.19
CA PRO A 293 9.44 10.18 -3.03
C PRO A 293 8.65 9.50 -4.16
N THR A 294 7.55 8.84 -3.78
CA THR A 294 6.72 8.05 -4.72
C THR A 294 5.47 8.76 -5.20
N THR A 295 4.89 9.63 -4.39
CA THR A 295 3.60 10.28 -4.62
C THR A 295 3.75 11.61 -5.35
N HIS A 296 2.79 11.92 -6.22
CA HIS A 296 2.69 13.24 -6.84
C HIS A 296 2.48 14.32 -5.76
N VAL A 297 3.15 15.46 -5.90
CA VAL A 297 3.02 16.59 -4.99
C VAL A 297 1.96 17.56 -5.49
N SER A 298 1.30 18.27 -4.57
CA SER A 298 0.40 19.38 -4.90
C SER A 298 0.87 20.66 -4.22
N SER A 299 0.40 21.82 -4.69
CA SER A 299 0.79 23.13 -4.16
C SER A 299 0.47 23.29 -2.67
N ASP A 300 -0.58 22.60 -2.20
CA ASP A 300 -1.02 22.63 -0.81
C ASP A 300 -0.26 21.62 0.06
N ASN A 301 0.47 20.70 -0.59
CA ASN A 301 1.12 19.54 0.02
C ASN A 301 2.66 19.61 -0.01
N GLY A 302 3.26 20.77 -0.29
CA GLY A 302 4.72 20.92 -0.33
C GLY A 302 5.31 20.77 -1.72
N GLY A 303 6.39 20.02 -1.87
CA GLY A 303 7.21 19.86 -3.08
C GLY A 303 8.67 20.26 -2.86
N LEU A 304 9.39 20.44 -3.97
CA LEU A 304 10.71 21.05 -4.00
C LEU A 304 10.56 22.58 -3.91
N ILE A 305 10.91 23.13 -2.76
CA ILE A 305 10.66 24.52 -2.37
C ILE A 305 11.92 25.19 -1.81
N GLN A 306 11.91 26.52 -1.79
CA GLN A 306 12.97 27.35 -1.20
C GLN A 306 12.38 28.46 -0.32
N ILE A 307 13.10 28.87 0.71
CA ILE A 307 12.64 29.90 1.67
C ILE A 307 12.69 31.28 1.01
N ARG A 308 11.60 32.05 1.15
CA ARG A 308 11.45 33.40 0.58
C ARG A 308 12.39 34.39 1.27
N TRP A 309 12.85 35.40 0.53
CA TRP A 309 13.77 36.39 1.08
C TRP A 309 13.07 37.42 1.97
N PRO A 310 13.62 37.73 3.17
CA PRO A 310 13.18 38.87 3.95
C PRO A 310 13.70 40.19 3.37
N ILE A 311 12.79 41.14 3.18
CA ILE A 311 13.07 42.51 2.75
C ILE A 311 12.44 43.52 3.70
N ASN A 312 13.11 44.66 3.88
CA ASN A 312 12.60 45.75 4.70
C ASN A 312 11.90 46.78 3.79
N ILE A 313 10.58 46.92 3.96
CA ILE A 313 9.77 47.91 3.25
C ILE A 313 9.25 48.91 4.29
N SER A 314 9.74 50.15 4.20
CA SER A 314 9.29 51.26 5.08
C SER A 314 9.44 50.96 6.58
N GLY A 315 10.51 50.28 6.97
CA GLY A 315 10.80 49.94 8.37
C GLY A 315 10.10 48.68 8.88
N ALA A 316 9.40 47.95 8.02
CA ALA A 316 8.77 46.66 8.34
C ALA A 316 9.35 45.53 7.49
N TRP A 317 9.69 44.42 8.13
CA TRP A 317 10.13 43.21 7.45
C TRP A 317 8.95 42.48 6.81
N LYS A 318 9.14 42.04 5.57
CA LYS A 318 8.20 41.22 4.81
C LYS A 318 8.97 40.18 4.01
N LEU A 319 8.30 39.07 3.68
CA LEU A 319 8.84 38.11 2.72
C LEU A 319 8.51 38.56 1.29
N VAL A 320 9.50 38.52 0.38
CA VAL A 320 9.31 38.76 -1.07
C VAL A 320 8.20 37.86 -1.59
N ASN A 321 7.29 38.35 -2.45
CA ASN A 321 6.19 37.53 -2.98
C ASN A 321 6.72 36.28 -3.70
N LYS A 322 6.05 35.12 -3.53
CA LYS A 322 6.45 33.84 -4.15
C LYS A 322 6.77 33.99 -5.65
N THR A 323 5.89 34.67 -6.40
CA THR A 323 6.04 34.85 -7.85
C THR A 323 7.15 35.80 -8.28
N GLN A 324 7.73 36.54 -7.32
CA GLN A 324 8.86 37.45 -7.54
C GLN A 324 10.19 36.84 -7.12
N MET A 325 10.17 35.64 -6.53
CA MET A 325 11.38 34.93 -6.16
C MET A 325 12.09 34.39 -7.41
N PRO A 326 13.44 34.37 -7.42
CA PRO A 326 14.18 33.74 -8.52
C PRO A 326 13.80 32.27 -8.67
N ALA A 327 13.74 31.81 -9.92
CA ALA A 327 13.41 30.44 -10.27
C ALA A 327 12.04 29.94 -9.78
N TYR A 328 11.10 30.82 -9.42
CA TYR A 328 9.72 30.43 -9.14
C TYR A 328 9.12 29.61 -10.29
N SER A 329 8.55 28.44 -9.98
CA SER A 329 7.88 27.59 -10.95
C SER A 329 6.89 26.65 -10.26
N GLU A 330 5.70 26.50 -10.82
CA GLU A 330 4.69 25.53 -10.37
C GLU A 330 4.71 24.23 -11.18
N GLU A 331 5.72 24.02 -12.05
CA GLU A 331 5.73 22.91 -13.01
C GLU A 331 5.63 21.52 -12.36
N GLN A 332 6.16 21.36 -11.15
CA GLN A 332 6.13 20.12 -10.39
C GLN A 332 4.73 19.71 -9.90
N TYR A 333 3.75 20.62 -9.99
CA TYR A 333 2.35 20.37 -9.59
C TYR A 333 1.44 20.07 -10.78
N ALA A 334 1.97 20.12 -12.01
CA ALA A 334 1.18 19.81 -13.19
C ALA A 334 0.68 18.36 -13.11
N SER A 335 -0.60 18.13 -13.41
CA SER A 335 -1.21 16.78 -13.31
C SER A 335 -0.52 15.72 -14.17
N ASP A 336 0.19 16.15 -15.21
CA ASP A 336 0.96 15.31 -16.13
C ASP A 336 2.47 15.28 -15.82
N TYR A 337 2.93 15.92 -14.73
CA TYR A 337 4.35 16.00 -14.37
C TYR A 337 5.01 14.62 -14.25
N MET A 338 4.32 13.67 -13.60
CA MET A 338 4.83 12.30 -13.47
C MET A 338 4.77 11.51 -14.78
N GLY A 339 3.85 11.86 -15.69
CA GLY A 339 3.63 11.12 -16.92
C GLY A 339 3.44 9.62 -16.68
N SER A 340 4.34 8.81 -17.26
CA SER A 340 4.38 7.34 -17.10
C SER A 340 5.31 6.86 -15.99
N GLU A 341 5.96 7.76 -15.25
CA GLU A 341 6.92 7.38 -14.22
C GLU A 341 6.21 6.89 -12.95
N ILE A 342 6.76 5.85 -12.33
CA ILE A 342 6.18 5.20 -11.14
C ILE A 342 6.34 6.01 -9.85
N SER A 343 7.17 7.05 -9.86
CA SER A 343 7.51 7.86 -8.69
C SER A 343 7.82 9.32 -9.04
N PHE A 344 7.54 10.23 -8.12
CA PHE A 344 7.90 11.65 -8.24
C PHE A 344 9.43 11.84 -8.36
N ALA A 345 10.21 10.99 -7.68
CA ALA A 345 11.67 10.98 -7.81
C ALA A 345 12.14 10.71 -9.25
N PHE A 346 11.62 9.66 -9.90
CA PHE A 346 12.03 9.30 -11.25
C PHE A 346 11.49 10.27 -12.30
N ALA A 347 10.29 10.83 -12.11
CA ALA A 347 9.80 11.95 -12.91
C ALA A 347 10.75 13.15 -12.84
N THR A 348 11.24 13.47 -11.64
CA THR A 348 12.22 14.53 -11.43
C THR A 348 13.55 14.21 -12.10
N PHE A 349 14.09 12.99 -11.96
CA PHE A 349 15.34 12.59 -12.61
C PHE A 349 15.25 12.63 -14.13
N LYS A 350 14.12 12.19 -14.69
CA LYS A 350 13.83 12.29 -16.12
C LYS A 350 13.75 13.75 -16.57
N ARG A 351 13.06 14.61 -15.82
CA ARG A 351 12.94 16.05 -16.09
C ARG A 351 14.30 16.76 -16.10
N LEU A 352 15.23 16.30 -15.25
CA LEU A 352 16.61 16.77 -15.16
C LEU A 352 17.56 16.08 -16.15
N ASN A 353 17.08 15.09 -16.92
CA ASN A 353 17.87 14.27 -17.84
C ASN A 353 19.09 13.62 -17.17
N LEU A 354 18.89 13.03 -15.99
CA LEU A 354 19.95 12.38 -15.22
C LEU A 354 20.18 10.95 -15.71
N ASN A 355 21.45 10.56 -15.77
CA ASN A 355 21.86 9.18 -15.96
C ASN A 355 22.24 8.58 -14.61
N TYR A 356 21.74 7.39 -14.29
CA TYR A 356 22.02 6.70 -13.03
C TYR A 356 22.03 5.18 -13.24
N GLN A 357 22.77 4.47 -12.38
CA GLN A 357 22.79 3.01 -12.40
C GLN A 357 21.66 2.43 -11.52
N PRO A 358 20.71 1.64 -12.07
CA PRO A 358 19.61 1.08 -11.27
C PRO A 358 20.05 0.25 -10.07
N LYS A 359 21.15 -0.51 -10.19
CA LYS A 359 21.73 -1.29 -9.07
C LYS A 359 22.21 -0.39 -7.93
N LEU A 360 22.78 0.77 -8.25
CA LEU A 360 23.23 1.74 -7.25
C LEU A 360 22.04 2.35 -6.50
N ILE A 361 20.98 2.72 -7.23
CA ILE A 361 19.72 3.21 -6.65
C ILE A 361 19.11 2.17 -5.72
N LEU A 362 18.97 0.92 -6.18
CA LEU A 362 18.41 -0.17 -5.39
C LEU A 362 19.20 -0.40 -4.09
N ASN A 363 20.53 -0.50 -4.17
CA ASN A 363 21.36 -0.66 -2.98
C ASN A 363 21.20 0.49 -1.98
N LYS A 364 21.16 1.73 -2.46
CA LYS A 364 20.95 2.89 -1.59
C LYS A 364 19.57 2.88 -0.94
N GLN A 365 18.51 2.54 -1.67
CA GLN A 365 17.17 2.42 -1.10
C GLN A 365 17.12 1.33 -0.01
N ILE A 366 17.79 0.20 -0.23
CA ILE A 366 17.92 -0.87 0.78
C ILE A 366 18.66 -0.38 2.02
N ASP A 367 19.77 0.35 1.83
CA ASP A 367 20.56 0.91 2.94
C ASP A 367 19.76 1.99 3.71
N ASP A 368 18.94 2.79 3.02
CA ASP A 368 18.04 3.77 3.63
C ASP A 368 16.97 3.08 4.49
N VAL A 369 16.33 2.01 3.99
CA VAL A 369 15.37 1.20 4.77
C VAL A 369 16.03 0.60 6.02
N LEU A 370 17.25 0.06 5.89
CA LEU A 370 18.00 -0.48 7.04
C LEU A 370 18.30 0.59 8.09
N GLU A 371 18.66 1.80 7.67
CA GLU A 371 18.91 2.92 8.57
C GLU A 371 17.61 3.40 9.25
N MET A 372 16.48 3.45 8.54
CA MET A 372 15.18 3.74 9.14
C MET A 372 14.79 2.71 10.20
N ILE A 373 15.04 1.42 9.94
CA ILE A 373 14.83 0.33 10.90
C ILE A 373 15.72 0.50 12.14
N LYS A 374 17.02 0.80 11.96
CA LYS A 374 17.95 1.04 13.09
C LYS A 374 17.48 2.19 13.99
N ARG A 375 17.04 3.30 13.41
CA ARG A 375 16.49 4.43 14.17
C ARG A 375 15.22 4.07 14.90
N ARG A 376 14.38 3.24 14.29
CA ARG A 376 13.21 2.69 14.98
C ARG A 376 13.62 1.88 16.20
N ILE A 377 14.69 1.08 16.14
CA ILE A 377 15.19 0.30 17.29
C ILE A 377 15.50 1.25 18.46
N GLU A 378 16.27 2.32 18.21
CA GLU A 378 16.62 3.31 19.24
C GLU A 378 15.38 3.94 19.89
N ILE A 379 14.40 4.36 19.08
CA ILE A 379 13.14 4.96 19.57
C ILE A 379 12.30 3.94 20.36
N VAL A 380 12.28 2.68 19.92
CA VAL A 380 11.52 1.62 20.58
C VAL A 380 12.08 1.33 21.96
N GLU A 381 13.40 1.21 22.06
CA GLU A 381 14.11 0.91 23.32
C GLU A 381 13.98 2.06 24.32
N GLU A 382 14.28 3.28 23.89
CA GLU A 382 14.22 4.46 24.74
C GLU A 382 12.78 4.78 25.16
N GLY A 383 11.84 4.65 24.21
CA GLY A 383 10.42 4.82 24.46
C GLY A 383 9.88 3.86 25.50
N TYR A 384 10.20 2.57 25.37
CA TYR A 384 9.79 1.58 26.36
C TYR A 384 10.35 1.90 27.75
N ARG A 385 11.62 2.30 27.83
CA ARG A 385 12.28 2.70 29.09
C ARG A 385 11.58 3.89 29.75
N ILE A 386 11.26 4.94 29.00
CA ILE A 386 10.56 6.14 29.51
C ILE A 386 9.15 5.78 29.95
N CYS A 387 8.43 4.96 29.19
CA CYS A 387 7.06 4.59 29.51
C CYS A 387 6.91 3.62 30.70
N GLN A 388 8.02 3.11 31.26
CA GLN A 388 8.01 2.43 32.56
C GLN A 388 8.00 3.40 33.74
N ILE A 389 8.41 4.65 33.54
CA ILE A 389 8.59 5.65 34.61
C ILE A 389 7.66 6.86 34.48
N GLU A 390 7.22 7.17 33.27
CA GLU A 390 6.36 8.31 32.95
C GLU A 390 5.04 7.86 32.29
N ASP A 391 4.03 8.73 32.32
CA ASP A 391 2.76 8.47 31.66
C ASP A 391 2.94 8.54 30.14
N CYS A 392 2.71 7.39 29.49
CA CYS A 392 2.63 7.24 28.04
C CYS A 392 1.25 6.77 27.61
N SER A 393 0.19 7.15 28.32
CA SER A 393 -1.16 6.93 27.82
C SER A 393 -1.36 7.68 26.50
N PRO A 394 -2.21 7.19 25.57
CA PRO A 394 -2.56 7.94 24.37
C PRO A 394 -2.95 9.38 24.75
N THR A 395 -2.56 10.37 23.93
CA THR A 395 -2.71 11.82 24.20
C THR A 395 -1.69 12.46 25.16
N THR A 396 -0.67 11.74 25.60
CA THR A 396 0.45 12.33 26.35
C THR A 396 1.61 12.63 25.42
N LEU A 397 2.39 13.69 25.71
CA LEU A 397 3.59 14.03 24.93
C LEU A 397 4.58 12.85 24.82
N ASN A 398 4.69 12.02 25.84
CA ASN A 398 5.57 10.85 25.78
C ASN A 398 5.03 9.77 24.85
N TYR A 399 3.71 9.54 24.80
CA TYR A 399 3.15 8.65 23.78
C TYR A 399 3.50 9.15 22.37
N GLU A 400 3.42 10.46 22.14
CA GLU A 400 3.79 11.07 20.85
C GLU A 400 5.24 10.87 20.48
N ASN A 401 6.11 11.18 21.43
CA ASN A 401 7.55 11.12 21.22
C ASN A 401 8.04 9.69 20.94
N TRP A 402 7.35 8.69 21.49
CA TRP A 402 7.86 7.32 21.57
C TRP A 402 7.05 6.27 20.79
N SER A 403 5.83 6.61 20.37
CA SER A 403 5.09 5.79 19.43
C SER A 403 5.74 5.81 18.04
N THR A 404 5.49 4.77 17.23
CA THR A 404 6.13 4.61 15.92
C THR A 404 5.20 4.56 14.69
N PRO A 405 3.89 4.86 14.73
CA PRO A 405 2.99 4.60 13.59
C PRO A 405 3.45 5.25 12.27
N SER A 406 3.91 6.51 12.26
CA SER A 406 4.44 7.12 11.03
C SER A 406 5.78 6.56 10.59
N ARG A 407 6.70 6.29 11.54
CA ARG A 407 7.97 5.62 11.22
C ARG A 407 7.70 4.28 10.55
N ASP A 408 6.70 3.56 11.06
CA ASP A 408 6.31 2.25 10.60
C ASP A 408 5.69 2.35 9.19
N ASN A 409 4.83 3.34 8.96
CA ASN A 409 4.29 3.64 7.63
C ASN A 409 5.38 4.02 6.62
N ARG A 410 6.33 4.89 6.99
CA ARG A 410 7.44 5.29 6.11
C ARG A 410 8.33 4.10 5.73
N ILE A 411 8.62 3.21 6.67
CA ILE A 411 9.37 1.96 6.39
C ILE A 411 8.58 1.10 5.39
N SER A 412 7.28 0.91 5.59
CA SER A 412 6.41 0.19 4.65
C SER A 412 6.41 0.80 3.25
N GLU A 413 6.25 2.12 3.16
CA GLU A 413 6.23 2.86 1.90
C GLU A 413 7.58 2.75 1.16
N ALA A 414 8.69 2.82 1.89
CA ALA A 414 10.03 2.67 1.32
C ALA A 414 10.26 1.24 0.78
N ILE A 415 9.83 0.21 1.50
CA ILE A 415 9.89 -1.19 1.02
C ILE A 415 9.00 -1.37 -0.22
N CYS A 416 7.78 -0.83 -0.20
CA CYS A 416 6.87 -0.86 -1.35
C CYS A 416 7.44 -0.11 -2.56
N ALA A 417 8.15 1.00 -2.33
CA ALA A 417 8.84 1.74 -3.38
C ALA A 417 9.95 0.91 -4.04
N ILE A 418 10.71 0.13 -3.25
CA ILE A 418 11.71 -0.82 -3.76
C ILE A 418 11.04 -1.90 -4.61
N ASP A 419 9.97 -2.53 -4.11
CA ASP A 419 9.24 -3.56 -4.85
C ASP A 419 8.77 -3.03 -6.23
N ARG A 420 8.15 -1.84 -6.26
CA ARG A 420 7.71 -1.20 -7.51
C ARG A 420 8.87 -0.86 -8.44
N PHE A 421 9.98 -0.36 -7.89
CA PHE A 421 11.17 -0.03 -8.67
C PHE A 421 11.77 -1.27 -9.35
N VAL A 422 11.89 -2.37 -8.61
CA VAL A 422 12.35 -3.66 -9.13
C VAL A 422 11.43 -4.18 -10.23
N VAL A 423 10.10 -4.17 -10.00
CA VAL A 423 9.11 -4.66 -10.98
C VAL A 423 9.11 -3.85 -12.27
N SER A 424 9.21 -2.52 -12.18
CA SER A 424 9.12 -1.60 -13.34
C SER A 424 10.37 -1.53 -14.21
N SER A 425 11.53 -1.97 -13.71
CA SER A 425 12.81 -1.85 -14.41
C SER A 425 12.90 -2.91 -15.53
N GLN A 426 13.07 -2.47 -16.78
CA GLN A 426 13.01 -3.32 -18.00
C GLN A 426 14.06 -4.46 -18.04
N ASP A 427 15.14 -4.38 -17.25
CA ASP A 427 16.17 -5.42 -17.06
C ASP A 427 16.01 -6.16 -15.70
N ASN A 428 14.79 -6.60 -15.42
CA ASN A 428 14.29 -6.97 -14.09
C ASN A 428 15.07 -8.11 -13.39
N HIS A 429 15.66 -9.07 -14.12
CA HIS A 429 16.20 -10.29 -13.50
C HIS A 429 17.31 -10.00 -12.47
N ASP A 430 18.28 -9.15 -12.83
CA ASP A 430 19.41 -8.81 -11.96
C ASP A 430 18.98 -8.01 -10.72
N LEU A 431 18.04 -7.07 -10.89
CA LEU A 431 17.53 -6.25 -9.78
C LEU A 431 16.66 -7.07 -8.84
N ASN A 432 15.81 -7.95 -9.38
CA ASN A 432 15.03 -8.87 -8.57
C ASN A 432 15.94 -9.84 -7.80
N LEU A 433 16.96 -10.42 -8.44
CA LEU A 433 17.93 -11.26 -7.73
C LEU A 433 18.63 -10.49 -6.59
N LEU A 434 19.07 -9.26 -6.85
CA LEU A 434 19.70 -8.40 -5.84
C LEU A 434 18.75 -8.08 -4.68
N TRP A 435 17.48 -7.78 -4.97
CA TRP A 435 16.49 -7.50 -3.94
C TRP A 435 16.17 -8.74 -3.10
N GLN A 436 15.92 -9.88 -3.76
CA GLN A 436 15.63 -11.15 -3.09
C GLN A 436 16.81 -11.66 -2.25
N SER A 437 18.06 -11.48 -2.71
CA SER A 437 19.24 -11.80 -1.90
C SER A 437 19.35 -10.84 -0.71
N SER A 438 19.12 -9.55 -0.92
CA SER A 438 19.18 -8.53 0.16
C SER A 438 18.14 -8.78 1.25
N LEU A 439 16.91 -9.18 0.89
CA LEU A 439 15.87 -9.58 1.85
C LEU A 439 16.35 -10.69 2.79
N LYS A 440 17.13 -11.65 2.29
CA LYS A 440 17.60 -12.82 3.04
C LYS A 440 18.93 -12.59 3.76
N GLU A 441 19.81 -11.77 3.20
CA GLU A 441 21.21 -11.63 3.63
C GLU A 441 21.49 -10.36 4.44
N ARG A 442 20.58 -9.38 4.42
CA ARG A 442 20.69 -8.18 5.26
C ARG A 442 19.93 -8.39 6.56
N PHE A 443 20.63 -8.15 7.67
CA PHE A 443 20.10 -8.35 9.01
C PHE A 443 20.22 -7.08 9.85
N VAL A 444 19.31 -6.95 10.82
CA VAL A 444 19.40 -6.02 11.94
C VAL A 444 19.28 -6.79 13.25
N GLU A 445 19.87 -6.26 14.31
CA GLU A 445 19.84 -6.86 15.64
C GLU A 445 18.77 -6.19 16.50
N ILE A 446 17.82 -6.97 17.02
CA ILE A 446 16.74 -6.51 17.89
C ILE A 446 16.72 -7.44 19.11
N ASN A 447 16.97 -6.92 20.31
CA ASN A 447 17.06 -7.71 21.56
C ASN A 447 17.98 -8.95 21.42
N ASP A 448 19.22 -8.75 20.97
CA ASP A 448 20.22 -9.80 20.76
C ASP A 448 19.81 -10.89 19.74
N GLN A 449 18.77 -10.63 18.92
CA GLN A 449 18.30 -11.52 17.87
C GLN A 449 18.47 -10.88 16.49
N GLN A 450 18.94 -11.67 15.54
CA GLN A 450 19.11 -11.24 14.16
C GLN A 450 17.80 -11.40 13.38
N TYR A 451 17.29 -10.30 12.83
CA TYR A 451 16.13 -10.24 11.95
C TYR A 451 16.58 -9.92 10.53
N SER A 452 16.26 -10.79 9.58
CA SER A 452 16.45 -10.47 8.17
C SER A 452 15.44 -9.42 7.72
N LEU A 453 15.76 -8.68 6.67
CA LEU A 453 14.81 -7.78 6.03
C LEU A 453 13.54 -8.50 5.56
N GLU A 454 13.63 -9.77 5.13
CA GLU A 454 12.48 -10.61 4.77
C GLU A 454 11.52 -10.79 5.96
N LYS A 455 12.06 -11.09 7.15
CA LYS A 455 11.26 -11.21 8.38
C LYS A 455 10.59 -9.89 8.74
N ILE A 456 11.31 -8.77 8.66
CA ILE A 456 10.76 -7.46 8.99
C ILE A 456 9.67 -7.06 8.00
N LYS A 457 9.94 -7.20 6.70
CA LYS A 457 8.95 -6.95 5.63
C LYS A 457 7.66 -7.72 5.90
N TYR A 458 7.76 -9.02 6.17
CA TYR A 458 6.61 -9.87 6.50
C TYR A 458 5.83 -9.34 7.71
N LEU A 459 6.52 -9.05 8.81
CA LEU A 459 5.85 -8.56 10.03
C LEU A 459 5.13 -7.22 9.76
N TRP A 460 5.71 -6.36 8.93
CA TRP A 460 5.14 -5.06 8.57
C TRP A 460 3.92 -5.18 7.66
N GLU A 461 4.06 -5.94 6.58
CA GLU A 461 3.01 -6.19 5.58
C GLU A 461 1.72 -6.72 6.23
N TYR A 462 1.88 -7.55 7.27
CA TYR A 462 0.76 -8.17 7.98
C TYR A 462 0.37 -7.48 9.28
N ASN A 463 0.98 -6.34 9.62
CA ASN A 463 0.74 -5.58 10.85
C ASN A 463 0.84 -6.47 12.11
N LEU A 464 1.91 -7.27 12.21
CA LEU A 464 2.22 -8.19 13.30
C LEU A 464 3.23 -7.60 14.31
N TYR A 465 3.18 -6.28 14.48
CA TYR A 465 4.00 -5.50 15.39
C TYR A 465 3.11 -4.48 16.13
N SER A 466 3.66 -3.85 17.17
CA SER A 466 3.01 -2.74 17.88
C SER A 466 3.79 -1.45 17.74
N PHE A 467 3.05 -0.35 17.57
CA PHE A 467 3.60 1.01 17.64
C PHE A 467 3.49 1.63 19.04
N ASP A 468 2.75 1.00 19.97
CA ASP A 468 2.49 1.54 21.31
C ASP A 468 3.77 1.48 22.16
N PRO A 469 4.26 2.60 22.70
CA PRO A 469 5.51 2.62 23.44
C PRO A 469 5.44 1.95 24.82
N ARG A 470 4.24 1.62 25.30
CA ARG A 470 4.04 0.88 26.55
C ARG A 470 4.24 -0.62 26.38
N ASP A 471 4.09 -1.12 25.14
CA ASP A 471 4.30 -2.52 24.83
C ASP A 471 5.79 -2.87 24.91
N SER A 472 6.08 -4.08 25.40
CA SER A 472 7.47 -4.56 25.49
C SER A 472 8.16 -4.53 24.12
N ILE A 473 9.48 -4.34 24.11
CA ILE A 473 10.28 -4.27 22.87
C ILE A 473 9.99 -5.48 21.96
N ASN A 474 9.84 -6.68 22.52
CA ASN A 474 9.52 -7.89 21.75
C ASN A 474 8.15 -7.82 21.06
N ILE A 475 7.15 -7.17 21.67
CA ILE A 475 5.83 -6.97 21.07
C ILE A 475 5.91 -5.94 19.93
N ARG A 476 6.65 -4.86 20.15
CA ARG A 476 6.84 -3.78 19.16
C ARG A 476 7.59 -4.21 17.90
N TRP A 477 8.21 -5.38 17.90
CA TRP A 477 8.92 -5.98 16.77
C TRP A 477 8.35 -7.32 16.32
N GLY A 478 7.22 -7.80 16.86
CA GLY A 478 6.70 -9.12 16.52
C GLY A 478 7.64 -10.28 16.90
N ALA A 479 8.55 -10.07 17.84
CA ALA A 479 9.50 -11.09 18.32
C ALA A 479 8.83 -12.12 19.25
N ASN A 480 7.69 -11.76 19.84
CA ASN A 480 6.95 -12.62 20.75
C ASN A 480 5.87 -13.41 20.00
N LEU A 481 6.10 -14.72 19.81
CA LEU A 481 5.19 -15.60 19.08
C LEU A 481 3.83 -15.80 19.77
N ASP A 482 3.78 -15.75 21.11
CA ASP A 482 2.50 -15.80 21.82
C ASP A 482 1.67 -14.55 21.53
N VAL A 483 2.34 -13.40 21.36
CA VAL A 483 1.68 -12.12 21.04
C VAL A 483 1.26 -12.08 19.58
N ILE A 484 2.08 -12.57 18.63
CA ILE A 484 1.64 -12.77 17.24
C ILE A 484 0.40 -13.67 17.22
N ALA A 485 0.42 -14.79 17.94
CA ALA A 485 -0.72 -15.70 18.02
C ALA A 485 -1.97 -14.98 18.55
N GLN A 486 -1.83 -14.14 19.58
CA GLN A 486 -2.92 -13.33 20.14
C GLN A 486 -3.43 -12.27 19.15
N MET A 487 -2.55 -11.60 18.41
CA MET A 487 -2.93 -10.62 17.38
C MET A 487 -3.70 -11.29 16.25
N LEU A 488 -3.23 -12.45 15.76
CA LEU A 488 -3.93 -13.24 14.75
C LEU A 488 -5.30 -13.69 15.26
N PHE A 489 -5.36 -14.23 16.48
CA PHE A 489 -6.61 -14.62 17.12
C PHE A 489 -7.60 -13.45 17.23
N GLN A 490 -7.14 -12.28 17.66
CA GLN A 490 -8.00 -11.10 17.78
C GLN A 490 -8.52 -10.65 16.40
N LYS A 491 -7.67 -10.61 15.37
CA LYS A 491 -8.09 -10.32 13.99
C LYS A 491 -9.14 -11.33 13.50
N THR A 492 -8.95 -12.62 13.76
CA THR A 492 -9.93 -13.67 13.41
C THR A 492 -11.25 -13.45 14.14
N LYS A 493 -11.18 -13.20 15.45
CA LYS A 493 -12.36 -12.96 16.28
C LYS A 493 -13.14 -11.73 15.81
N ASP A 494 -12.47 -10.61 15.54
CA ASP A 494 -13.10 -9.39 15.06
C ASP A 494 -13.80 -9.60 13.71
N ALA A 495 -13.16 -10.31 12.78
CA ALA A 495 -13.76 -10.66 11.49
C ALA A 495 -15.02 -11.54 11.66
N LEU A 496 -14.97 -12.55 12.54
CA LEU A 496 -16.10 -13.42 12.85
C LEU A 496 -17.26 -12.67 13.53
N GLU A 497 -16.96 -11.76 14.46
CA GLU A 497 -17.97 -10.95 15.15
C GLU A 497 -18.67 -10.00 14.18
N GLN A 498 -17.91 -9.36 13.29
CA GLN A 498 -18.46 -8.51 12.22
C GLN A 498 -19.33 -9.32 11.27
N ARG A 499 -18.86 -10.49 10.83
CA ARG A 499 -19.61 -11.42 10.00
C ARG A 499 -20.94 -11.83 10.65
N THR A 500 -20.89 -12.22 11.92
CA THR A 500 -22.06 -12.59 12.72
C THR A 500 -23.06 -11.45 12.82
N ARG A 501 -22.57 -10.22 13.05
CA ARG A 501 -23.41 -9.03 13.11
C ARG A 501 -24.14 -8.79 11.78
N VAL A 502 -23.44 -8.88 10.66
CA VAL A 502 -24.03 -8.67 9.33
C VAL A 502 -25.11 -9.72 9.02
N ILE A 503 -24.85 -11.00 9.31
CA ILE A 503 -25.82 -12.09 9.12
C ILE A 503 -27.06 -11.88 10.02
N ASN A 504 -26.86 -11.57 11.30
CA ASN A 504 -27.97 -11.36 12.22
C ASN A 504 -28.82 -10.12 11.85
N GLN A 505 -28.19 -9.05 11.38
CA GLN A 505 -28.89 -7.86 10.88
C GLN A 505 -29.72 -8.18 9.63
N GLN A 506 -29.17 -8.97 8.71
CA GLN A 506 -29.90 -9.43 7.53
C GLN A 506 -31.19 -10.16 7.95
N ILE A 507 -31.05 -11.17 8.81
CA ILE A 507 -32.17 -12.00 9.26
C ILE A 507 -33.22 -11.17 9.98
N ALA A 508 -32.80 -10.29 10.90
CA ALA A 508 -33.71 -9.41 11.63
C ALA A 508 -34.47 -8.44 10.71
N SER A 509 -33.86 -8.04 9.58
CA SER A 509 -34.48 -7.14 8.61
C SER A 509 -35.41 -7.84 7.60
N LEU A 510 -35.40 -9.18 7.54
CA LEU A 510 -36.08 -9.97 6.52
C LEU A 510 -35.75 -9.53 5.07
N GLN A 511 -34.53 -9.02 4.85
CA GLN A 511 -34.02 -8.64 3.53
C GLN A 511 -33.09 -9.73 3.00
N CYS A 512 -33.07 -9.92 1.68
CA CYS A 512 -32.31 -10.98 1.01
C CYS A 512 -32.71 -12.41 1.44
N VAL A 513 -33.89 -12.60 2.02
CA VAL A 513 -34.39 -13.93 2.46
C VAL A 513 -35.80 -14.18 1.96
N GLY A 514 -36.13 -15.44 1.67
CA GLY A 514 -37.47 -15.87 1.28
C GLY A 514 -37.97 -15.15 0.01
N SER A 515 -39.11 -14.47 0.10
CA SER A 515 -39.73 -13.73 -1.02
C SER A 515 -39.14 -12.33 -1.24
N ASN A 516 -38.29 -11.83 -0.34
CA ASN A 516 -37.66 -10.51 -0.43
C ASN A 516 -36.21 -10.66 -0.92
N VAL A 517 -36.07 -11.26 -2.10
CA VAL A 517 -34.78 -11.60 -2.72
C VAL A 517 -34.10 -10.30 -3.16
N CYS A 518 -32.88 -10.08 -2.70
CA CYS A 518 -32.04 -9.02 -3.23
C CYS A 518 -31.34 -9.49 -4.50
N GLU A 519 -31.11 -8.56 -5.43
CA GLU A 519 -30.36 -8.82 -6.65
C GLU A 519 -28.86 -8.70 -6.39
N LEU A 520 -28.07 -9.49 -7.13
CA LEU A 520 -26.61 -9.45 -7.01
C LEU A 520 -26.12 -8.01 -7.27
N GLY A 521 -25.32 -7.47 -6.34
CA GLY A 521 -24.76 -6.12 -6.45
C GLY A 521 -25.73 -4.99 -6.05
N ASP A 522 -26.98 -5.27 -5.69
CA ASP A 522 -27.86 -4.23 -5.16
C ASP A 522 -27.38 -3.71 -3.79
N VAL A 523 -28.02 -2.64 -3.27
CA VAL A 523 -27.63 -2.02 -2.01
C VAL A 523 -27.78 -2.96 -0.82
N ASN A 524 -28.82 -3.81 -0.80
CA ASN A 524 -29.05 -4.76 0.28
C ASN A 524 -28.08 -5.95 0.18
N TRP A 525 -27.81 -6.43 -1.03
CA TRP A 525 -26.83 -7.49 -1.28
C TRP A 525 -25.46 -7.04 -0.82
N ARG A 526 -24.98 -5.86 -1.26
CA ARG A 526 -23.67 -5.32 -0.82
C ARG A 526 -23.60 -5.12 0.69
N LYS A 527 -24.70 -4.64 1.30
CA LYS A 527 -24.78 -4.42 2.74
C LYS A 527 -24.71 -5.71 3.56
N TYR A 528 -25.32 -6.80 3.09
CA TYR A 528 -25.42 -8.05 3.84
C TYR A 528 -24.47 -9.16 3.38
N ASN A 529 -23.73 -8.94 2.29
CA ASN A 529 -22.66 -9.82 1.86
C ASN A 529 -21.50 -9.80 2.87
N THR A 530 -20.89 -10.95 3.13
CA THR A 530 -19.78 -11.10 4.10
C THR A 530 -18.41 -11.31 3.44
N TYR A 531 -18.28 -11.05 2.14
CA TYR A 531 -17.09 -11.32 1.33
C TYR A 531 -15.84 -10.65 1.88
N GLU A 532 -15.93 -9.38 2.31
CA GLU A 532 -14.80 -8.68 2.91
C GLU A 532 -14.32 -9.37 4.19
N MET A 533 -15.23 -9.79 5.07
CA MET A 533 -14.90 -10.51 6.29
C MET A 533 -14.35 -11.91 6.01
N ASP A 534 -14.91 -12.61 5.01
CA ASP A 534 -14.42 -13.92 4.58
C ASP A 534 -12.99 -13.79 3.98
N GLY A 535 -12.74 -12.75 3.19
CA GLY A 535 -11.41 -12.39 2.67
C GLY A 535 -10.40 -12.09 3.78
N LEU A 536 -10.80 -11.37 4.84
CA LEU A 536 -9.94 -11.17 6.03
C LEU A 536 -9.58 -12.49 6.72
N LEU A 537 -10.53 -13.43 6.83
CA LEU A 537 -10.27 -14.75 7.40
C LEU A 537 -9.28 -15.56 6.54
N PHE A 538 -9.44 -15.56 5.22
CA PHE A 538 -8.47 -16.19 4.31
C PHE A 538 -7.10 -15.53 4.37
N LYS A 539 -7.04 -14.20 4.51
CA LYS A 539 -5.77 -13.48 4.67
C LYS A 539 -5.04 -13.91 5.94
N ILE A 540 -5.75 -14.22 7.02
CA ILE A 540 -5.14 -14.75 8.26
C ILE A 540 -4.53 -16.13 8.04
N ASP A 541 -5.20 -17.01 7.29
CA ASP A 541 -4.65 -18.32 6.92
C ASP A 541 -3.40 -18.17 6.04
N GLU A 542 -3.44 -17.26 5.06
CA GLU A 542 -2.29 -16.87 4.24
C GLU A 542 -1.12 -16.35 5.09
N ILE A 543 -1.40 -15.52 6.10
CA ILE A 543 -0.39 -15.01 7.03
C ILE A 543 0.33 -16.17 7.73
N VAL A 544 -0.43 -17.10 8.33
CA VAL A 544 0.16 -18.26 9.00
C VAL A 544 0.96 -19.11 8.02
N ALA A 545 0.51 -19.18 6.76
CA ALA A 545 1.21 -19.90 5.74
C ALA A 545 2.55 -19.26 5.37
N GLU A 546 2.54 -17.96 5.13
CA GLU A 546 3.76 -17.24 4.79
C GLU A 546 4.76 -17.21 5.97
N PHE A 547 4.27 -17.27 7.22
CA PHE A 547 5.11 -17.42 8.41
C PHE A 547 6.02 -18.66 8.32
N GLN A 548 5.50 -19.83 7.94
CA GLN A 548 6.32 -21.05 7.87
C GLN A 548 7.43 -20.94 6.83
N ARG A 549 7.18 -20.21 5.74
CA ARG A 549 8.13 -20.03 4.64
C ARG A 549 9.32 -19.19 5.08
N ILE A 550 9.06 -18.14 5.86
CA ILE A 550 10.05 -17.12 6.23
C ILE A 550 10.75 -17.44 7.56
N PHE A 551 10.04 -18.06 8.50
CA PHE A 551 10.57 -18.35 9.83
C PHE A 551 11.05 -19.80 9.95
N SER A 552 11.90 -20.07 10.94
CA SER A 552 12.39 -21.43 11.16
C SER A 552 11.26 -22.38 11.57
N ASN A 553 11.40 -23.66 11.23
CA ASN A 553 10.48 -24.73 11.68
C ASN A 553 10.29 -24.80 13.20
N LYS A 554 11.22 -24.24 13.99
CA LYS A 554 11.12 -24.15 15.45
C LYS A 554 10.21 -22.99 15.87
N GLU A 555 10.35 -21.83 15.24
CA GLU A 555 9.48 -20.66 15.45
C GLU A 555 8.05 -20.98 15.01
N TYR A 556 7.87 -21.56 13.82
CA TYR A 556 6.54 -21.95 13.32
C TYR A 556 5.81 -22.91 14.28
N ARG A 557 6.48 -23.97 14.77
CA ARG A 557 5.87 -24.89 15.75
C ARG A 557 5.47 -24.22 17.05
N LYS A 558 6.23 -23.23 17.51
CA LYS A 558 5.87 -22.44 18.70
C LYS A 558 4.65 -21.57 18.43
N LEU A 559 4.57 -20.92 17.27
CA LEU A 559 3.40 -20.14 16.85
C LEU A 559 2.16 -21.03 16.82
N VAL A 560 2.21 -22.17 16.11
CA VAL A 560 1.11 -23.14 16.04
C VAL A 560 0.66 -23.57 17.45
N SER A 561 1.60 -23.96 18.32
CA SER A 561 1.28 -24.37 19.68
C SER A 561 0.67 -23.26 20.53
N ALA A 562 1.02 -21.99 20.29
CA ALA A 562 0.38 -20.85 20.94
C ALA A 562 -1.06 -20.65 20.42
N MET A 563 -1.26 -20.79 19.10
CA MET A 563 -2.56 -20.62 18.45
C MET A 563 -3.56 -21.73 18.78
N GLU A 564 -3.10 -22.98 18.96
CA GLU A 564 -3.93 -24.13 19.35
C GLU A 564 -4.63 -23.95 20.71
N LYS A 565 -4.16 -23.01 21.55
CA LYS A 565 -4.78 -22.70 22.84
C LYS A 565 -6.06 -21.87 22.70
N PHE A 566 -6.29 -21.27 21.53
CA PHE A 566 -7.41 -20.38 21.31
C PHE A 566 -8.63 -21.13 20.79
N VAL A 567 -9.78 -20.82 21.41
CA VAL A 567 -11.10 -21.31 21.04
C VAL A 567 -11.93 -20.13 20.54
N LEU A 568 -12.51 -20.28 19.36
CA LEU A 568 -13.37 -19.29 18.70
C LEU A 568 -14.80 -19.81 18.67
N ASN A 569 -15.75 -19.02 19.16
CA ASN A 569 -17.16 -19.35 19.04
C ASN A 569 -17.71 -18.86 17.70
N VAL A 570 -18.15 -19.78 16.85
CA VAL A 570 -18.72 -19.50 15.53
C VAL A 570 -20.10 -20.12 15.47
N ASN A 571 -21.14 -19.28 15.44
CA ASN A 571 -22.54 -19.73 15.39
C ASN A 571 -22.92 -20.73 16.50
N ASN A 572 -22.49 -20.48 17.74
CA ASN A 572 -22.68 -21.35 18.91
C ASN A 572 -21.91 -22.68 18.88
N GLU A 573 -21.00 -22.88 17.92
CA GLU A 573 -20.03 -23.98 17.92
C GLU A 573 -18.66 -23.44 18.31
N ASP A 574 -17.93 -24.16 19.17
CA ASP A 574 -16.57 -23.83 19.54
C ASP A 574 -15.59 -24.50 18.57
N PHE A 575 -14.72 -23.71 17.94
CA PHE A 575 -13.67 -24.17 17.04
C PHE A 575 -12.30 -23.89 17.63
N LEU A 576 -11.39 -24.85 17.53
CA LEU A 576 -9.96 -24.55 17.63
C LEU A 576 -9.55 -23.72 16.40
N PHE A 577 -8.52 -22.89 16.56
CA PHE A 577 -8.07 -21.99 15.50
C PHE A 577 -7.86 -22.69 14.15
N PHE A 578 -7.10 -23.80 14.12
CA PHE A 578 -6.80 -24.51 12.87
C PHE A 578 -7.99 -25.31 12.32
N ASP A 579 -8.90 -25.74 13.19
CA ASP A 579 -10.16 -26.35 12.76
C ASP A 579 -11.01 -25.32 12.02
N LEU A 580 -11.07 -24.09 12.54
CA LEU A 580 -11.72 -22.97 11.86
C LEU A 580 -11.06 -22.64 10.51
N MET A 581 -9.73 -22.61 10.43
CA MET A 581 -9.04 -22.33 9.16
C MET A 581 -9.42 -23.38 8.10
N SER A 582 -9.47 -24.66 8.47
CA SER A 582 -9.93 -25.73 7.57
C SER A 582 -11.41 -25.62 7.18
N PHE A 583 -12.17 -24.85 7.97
CA PHE A 583 -13.60 -24.62 7.77
C PHE A 583 -13.90 -23.40 6.87
N LEU A 584 -12.94 -22.47 6.68
CA LEU A 584 -13.13 -21.25 5.88
C LEU A 584 -13.65 -21.47 4.45
N PRO A 585 -13.17 -22.48 3.68
CA PRO A 585 -13.67 -22.72 2.31
C PRO A 585 -15.17 -23.01 2.21
N PHE A 586 -15.82 -23.34 3.33
CA PHE A 586 -17.24 -23.66 3.36
C PHE A 586 -18.12 -22.46 3.73
N LEU A 587 -17.54 -21.33 4.13
CA LEU A 587 -18.29 -20.11 4.38
C LEU A 587 -18.91 -19.60 3.07
N ASN A 588 -20.18 -19.17 3.14
CA ASN A 588 -20.86 -18.57 1.99
C ASN A 588 -21.19 -17.10 2.25
N SER A 589 -20.58 -16.24 1.43
CA SER A 589 -20.71 -14.79 1.57
C SER A 589 -22.03 -14.23 1.08
N ASP A 590 -22.72 -14.96 0.20
CA ASP A 590 -23.95 -14.51 -0.45
C ASP A 590 -25.10 -14.44 0.56
N PRO A 591 -25.73 -13.27 0.76
CA PRO A 591 -26.85 -13.16 1.69
C PRO A 591 -28.09 -13.93 1.22
N ARG A 592 -28.21 -14.31 -0.05
CA ARG A 592 -29.41 -14.97 -0.59
C ARG A 592 -29.57 -16.44 -0.14
N VAL A 593 -28.50 -17.04 0.39
CA VAL A 593 -28.49 -18.43 0.90
C VAL A 593 -28.97 -18.49 2.35
N SER A 594 -29.28 -19.70 2.85
CA SER A 594 -29.76 -19.88 4.22
C SER A 594 -28.70 -19.47 5.25
N GLN A 595 -29.11 -19.08 6.47
CA GLN A 595 -28.16 -18.74 7.55
C GLN A 595 -27.16 -19.88 7.80
N GLU A 596 -27.64 -21.12 7.80
CA GLU A 596 -26.83 -22.32 7.98
C GLU A 596 -25.83 -22.47 6.83
N GLU A 597 -26.26 -22.26 5.58
CA GLU A 597 -25.37 -22.29 4.42
C GLU A 597 -24.31 -21.18 4.47
N ARG A 598 -24.67 -19.99 4.97
CA ARG A 598 -23.71 -18.91 5.23
C ARG A 598 -22.67 -19.32 6.26
N TRP A 599 -23.04 -20.15 7.23
CA TRP A 599 -22.13 -20.78 8.19
C TRP A 599 -21.73 -22.18 7.77
N GLY A 600 -21.59 -22.42 6.46
CA GLY A 600 -20.97 -23.63 5.90
C GLY A 600 -21.57 -24.95 6.35
N SER A 601 -22.87 -25.00 6.66
CA SER A 601 -23.57 -26.24 7.02
C SER A 601 -23.42 -27.34 5.94
N LYS A 602 -23.27 -26.92 4.68
CA LYS A 602 -22.99 -27.81 3.55
C LYS A 602 -21.61 -28.46 3.56
N ARG A 603 -20.72 -28.14 4.52
CA ARG A 603 -19.40 -28.78 4.63
C ARG A 603 -19.48 -30.31 4.65
N PHE A 604 -20.53 -30.84 5.26
CA PHE A 604 -20.75 -32.28 5.36
C PHE A 604 -21.24 -32.91 4.05
N ASP A 605 -21.73 -32.10 3.12
CA ASP A 605 -22.18 -32.52 1.79
C ASP A 605 -20.99 -32.66 0.82
N TYR A 606 -19.82 -32.14 1.18
CA TYR A 606 -18.62 -32.19 0.34
C TYR A 606 -17.61 -33.21 0.87
N ASN A 607 -17.20 -34.12 -0.01
CA ASN A 607 -15.96 -34.87 0.19
C ASN A 607 -14.79 -33.99 -0.23
N TYR A 608 -13.99 -33.58 0.74
CA TYR A 608 -12.75 -32.86 0.49
C TYR A 608 -11.55 -33.64 1.02
N LEU A 609 -10.42 -33.45 0.37
CA LEU A 609 -9.13 -33.96 0.80
C LEU A 609 -8.22 -32.78 1.10
N LYS A 610 -7.62 -32.79 2.30
CA LYS A 610 -6.60 -31.85 2.71
C LYS A 610 -5.24 -32.36 2.20
N LEU A 611 -4.57 -31.58 1.35
CA LEU A 611 -3.27 -31.93 0.78
C LEU A 611 -2.18 -31.01 1.31
N ALA A 612 -0.96 -31.51 1.53
CA ALA A 612 0.16 -30.67 1.95
C ALA A 612 0.49 -29.58 0.92
N SER A 613 1.07 -28.45 1.35
CA SER A 613 1.39 -27.30 0.48
C SER A 613 2.50 -27.51 -0.51
N ASN A 614 3.38 -28.46 -0.26
CA ASN A 614 4.59 -28.65 -1.02
C ASN A 614 4.39 -29.58 -2.24
N LEU A 615 3.20 -29.60 -2.83
CA LEU A 615 2.94 -30.39 -4.03
C LEU A 615 3.69 -29.81 -5.22
N SER A 616 4.51 -30.65 -5.83
CA SER A 616 5.10 -30.47 -7.16
C SER A 616 4.08 -30.64 -8.28
N SER A 617 3.05 -31.48 -8.10
CA SER A 617 1.95 -31.63 -9.05
C SER A 617 0.66 -32.15 -8.40
N LEU A 618 -0.48 -31.74 -8.94
CA LEU A 618 -1.77 -32.35 -8.66
C LEU A 618 -2.55 -32.52 -9.96
N GLN A 619 -2.96 -33.76 -10.23
CA GLN A 619 -3.98 -34.08 -11.21
C GLN A 619 -5.14 -34.71 -10.47
N ILE A 620 -6.35 -34.42 -10.89
CA ILE A 620 -7.50 -35.11 -10.36
C ILE A 620 -8.29 -35.60 -11.58
N SER A 621 -9.06 -36.66 -11.43
CA SER A 621 -9.95 -37.14 -12.49
C SER A 621 -11.41 -36.83 -12.24
N SER A 622 -12.23 -36.80 -13.30
CA SER A 622 -13.69 -36.59 -13.17
C SER A 622 -14.36 -37.66 -12.31
N ASN A 623 -13.77 -38.85 -12.19
CA ASN A 623 -14.22 -39.90 -11.29
C ASN A 623 -13.82 -39.67 -9.82
N GLY A 624 -13.06 -38.62 -9.52
CA GLY A 624 -12.63 -38.28 -8.16
C GLY A 624 -11.38 -39.01 -7.72
N ILE A 625 -10.44 -39.33 -8.62
CA ILE A 625 -9.13 -39.87 -8.25
C ILE A 625 -8.09 -38.75 -8.32
N ALA A 626 -7.46 -38.40 -7.21
CA ALA A 626 -6.36 -37.44 -7.15
C ALA A 626 -5.01 -38.16 -7.32
N LEU A 627 -4.20 -37.75 -8.30
CA LEU A 627 -2.79 -38.08 -8.44
C LEU A 627 -1.93 -36.90 -7.95
N ILE A 628 -1.19 -37.12 -6.87
CA ILE A 628 -0.39 -36.13 -6.17
C ILE A 628 1.09 -36.43 -6.39
N ASP A 629 1.87 -35.41 -6.74
CA ASP A 629 3.32 -35.45 -6.99
C ASP A 629 3.76 -36.53 -7.98
N ASN A 630 2.84 -36.96 -8.85
CA ASN A 630 3.01 -38.09 -9.76
C ASN A 630 3.43 -39.39 -9.04
N GLN A 631 3.12 -39.53 -7.74
CA GLN A 631 3.55 -40.66 -6.91
C GLN A 631 2.42 -41.28 -6.08
N LYS A 632 1.40 -40.49 -5.72
CA LYS A 632 0.37 -40.90 -4.78
C LYS A 632 -1.01 -40.81 -5.42
N LEU A 633 -1.80 -41.88 -5.34
CA LEU A 633 -3.20 -41.90 -5.76
C LEU A 633 -4.14 -41.93 -4.57
N ILE A 634 -5.14 -41.04 -4.58
CA ILE A 634 -6.19 -41.00 -3.56
C ILE A 634 -7.55 -41.03 -4.25
N ASP A 635 -8.39 -41.97 -3.83
CA ASP A 635 -9.79 -41.99 -4.16
C ASP A 635 -10.52 -40.99 -3.23
N LEU A 636 -10.98 -39.87 -3.79
CA LEU A 636 -11.62 -38.77 -3.07
C LEU A 636 -13.03 -39.15 -2.59
N GLU A 637 -13.71 -40.07 -3.28
CA GLU A 637 -15.04 -40.51 -2.92
C GLU A 637 -14.99 -41.46 -1.71
N ASN A 638 -14.05 -42.41 -1.75
CA ASN A 638 -13.87 -43.39 -0.67
C ASN A 638 -12.93 -42.91 0.44
N LYS A 639 -12.27 -41.76 0.29
CA LYS A 639 -11.25 -41.19 1.18
C LYS A 639 -10.13 -42.19 1.50
N LYS A 640 -9.74 -42.99 0.51
CA LYS A 640 -8.72 -44.03 0.67
C LYS A 640 -7.56 -43.78 -0.28
N GLU A 641 -6.36 -43.90 0.28
CA GLU A 641 -5.15 -44.02 -0.53
C GLU A 641 -5.22 -45.32 -1.32
N VAL A 642 -5.00 -45.22 -2.63
CA VAL A 642 -4.87 -46.38 -3.50
C VAL A 642 -3.47 -46.91 -3.30
N PHE A 643 -3.36 -48.09 -2.69
CA PHE A 643 -2.07 -48.73 -2.45
C PHE A 643 -1.39 -49.06 -3.78
N LEU A 644 -0.33 -48.33 -4.07
CA LEU A 644 0.54 -48.57 -5.20
C LEU A 644 1.77 -49.37 -4.75
N PRO A 645 2.35 -50.24 -5.61
CA PRO A 645 3.63 -50.87 -5.33
C PRO A 645 4.71 -49.84 -4.98
N GLU A 646 5.62 -50.17 -4.06
CA GLU A 646 6.74 -49.29 -3.72
C GLU A 646 7.63 -49.02 -4.95
N LYS A 647 8.27 -47.84 -5.04
CA LYS A 647 9.23 -47.47 -6.12
C LYS A 647 8.62 -47.34 -7.53
N ILE A 648 7.47 -46.69 -7.65
CA ILE A 648 6.99 -46.23 -8.95
C ILE A 648 7.82 -45.03 -9.41
N ILE A 649 8.35 -45.09 -10.63
CA ILE A 649 9.24 -44.08 -11.20
C ILE A 649 8.45 -42.83 -11.61
N SER A 650 7.27 -43.03 -12.21
CA SER A 650 6.34 -41.97 -12.57
C SER A 650 4.93 -42.53 -12.73
N LEU A 651 3.93 -41.70 -12.41
CA LEU A 651 2.52 -41.94 -12.71
C LEU A 651 2.00 -40.89 -13.68
N SER A 652 1.13 -41.30 -14.58
CA SER A 652 0.36 -40.43 -15.47
C SER A 652 -1.11 -40.83 -15.39
N GLN A 653 -2.00 -39.86 -15.18
CA GLN A 653 -3.42 -40.11 -14.98
C GLN A 653 -4.25 -39.59 -16.16
N HIS A 654 -5.23 -40.37 -16.56
CA HIS A 654 -6.26 -39.95 -17.50
C HIS A 654 -7.25 -39.00 -16.79
N PRO A 655 -7.45 -37.78 -17.28
CA PRO A 655 -8.20 -36.72 -16.59
C PRO A 655 -9.71 -37.00 -16.49
N GLN A 656 -10.33 -37.66 -17.47
CA GLN A 656 -11.77 -38.00 -17.36
C GLN A 656 -12.00 -39.27 -16.54
N THR A 657 -11.30 -40.35 -16.88
CA THR A 657 -11.61 -41.67 -16.35
C THR A 657 -10.86 -42.00 -15.05
N GLY A 658 -9.77 -41.28 -14.74
CA GLY A 658 -8.90 -41.53 -13.60
C GLY A 658 -8.00 -42.74 -13.74
N PHE A 659 -7.94 -43.36 -14.92
CA PHE A 659 -7.02 -44.45 -15.19
C PHE A 659 -5.60 -43.95 -15.01
N THR A 660 -4.82 -44.60 -14.16
CA THR A 660 -3.45 -44.18 -13.90
C THR A 660 -2.49 -45.26 -14.36
N VAL A 661 -1.50 -44.86 -15.15
CA VAL A 661 -0.43 -45.74 -15.62
C VAL A 661 0.87 -45.31 -14.94
N GLY A 662 1.60 -46.26 -14.40
CA GLY A 662 2.95 -46.01 -13.90
C GLY A 662 3.93 -47.12 -14.25
N VAL A 663 5.21 -46.86 -14.07
CA VAL A 663 6.27 -47.86 -14.24
C VAL A 663 6.86 -48.19 -12.88
N HIS A 664 6.74 -49.46 -12.46
CA HIS A 664 7.33 -49.99 -11.25
C HIS A 664 8.56 -50.82 -11.61
N GLU A 665 9.72 -50.45 -11.07
CA GLU A 665 10.99 -51.15 -11.26
C GLU A 665 11.32 -51.97 -10.01
N ASN A 666 11.37 -53.28 -10.18
CA ASN A 666 11.75 -54.21 -9.12
C ASN A 666 13.01 -54.99 -9.52
N GLY A 667 13.58 -55.76 -8.58
CA GLY A 667 14.79 -56.56 -8.83
C GLY A 667 14.64 -57.65 -9.90
N GLN A 668 13.45 -57.81 -10.52
CA GLN A 668 13.14 -58.75 -11.59
C GLN A 668 12.78 -58.06 -12.93
N GLY A 669 12.88 -56.72 -13.03
CA GLY A 669 12.63 -55.95 -14.25
C GLY A 669 11.61 -54.80 -14.06
N LYS A 670 11.18 -54.20 -15.18
CA LYS A 670 10.15 -53.15 -15.21
C LYS A 670 8.77 -53.74 -15.43
N THR A 671 7.81 -53.34 -14.61
CA THR A 671 6.39 -53.70 -14.70
C THR A 671 5.57 -52.44 -14.92
N ILE A 672 4.62 -52.47 -15.85
CA ILE A 672 3.64 -51.39 -15.98
C ILE A 672 2.54 -51.64 -14.95
N ILE A 673 2.27 -50.62 -14.16
CA ILE A 673 1.16 -50.60 -13.21
C ILE A 673 0.00 -49.84 -13.86
N LEU A 674 -1.17 -50.46 -13.88
CA LEU A 674 -2.42 -49.86 -14.36
C LEU A 674 -3.42 -49.83 -13.21
N TYR A 675 -3.79 -48.64 -12.76
CA TYR A 675 -4.90 -48.44 -11.84
C TYR A 675 -6.18 -48.13 -12.62
N ARG A 676 -7.25 -48.86 -12.28
CA ARG A 676 -8.57 -48.79 -12.89
C ARG A 676 -9.62 -48.34 -11.87
N PRO A 677 -10.09 -47.08 -11.90
CA PRO A 677 -11.01 -46.55 -10.88
C PRO A 677 -12.36 -47.26 -10.84
N ASP A 678 -12.85 -47.75 -11.98
CA ASP A 678 -14.11 -48.50 -12.12
C ASP A 678 -14.13 -49.81 -11.33
N THR A 679 -12.96 -50.41 -11.11
CA THR A 679 -12.82 -51.69 -10.39
C THR A 679 -12.04 -51.57 -9.08
N ALA A 680 -11.49 -50.38 -8.80
CA ALA A 680 -10.52 -50.12 -7.74
C ALA A 680 -9.33 -51.10 -7.72
N ASN A 681 -9.02 -51.73 -8.86
CA ASN A 681 -7.95 -52.70 -8.97
C ASN A 681 -6.67 -52.07 -9.53
N VAL A 682 -5.54 -52.50 -8.97
CA VAL A 682 -4.20 -52.23 -9.50
C VAL A 682 -3.74 -53.49 -10.22
N GLU A 683 -3.60 -53.40 -11.53
CA GLU A 683 -3.09 -54.47 -12.37
C GLU A 683 -1.60 -54.25 -12.66
N SER A 684 -0.80 -55.31 -12.64
CA SER A 684 0.61 -55.26 -13.03
C SER A 684 0.83 -56.06 -14.31
N ILE A 685 1.34 -55.40 -15.35
CA ILE A 685 1.69 -56.02 -16.62
C ILE A 685 3.22 -56.14 -16.67
N LYS A 686 3.72 -57.38 -16.69
CA LYS A 686 5.16 -57.63 -16.82
C LYS A 686 5.59 -57.35 -18.26
N LEU A 687 6.58 -56.47 -18.42
CA LEU A 687 7.22 -56.28 -19.71
C LEU A 687 8.18 -57.45 -19.93
N GLU A 688 7.98 -58.24 -20.98
CA GLU A 688 8.97 -59.22 -21.41
C GLU A 688 10.20 -58.48 -21.95
N ASN A 689 11.39 -58.99 -21.62
CA ASN A 689 12.69 -58.29 -21.58
C ASN A 689 13.25 -57.76 -22.91
N ASP A 690 12.47 -57.62 -23.99
CA ASP A 690 13.00 -57.36 -25.34
C ASP A 690 12.62 -55.98 -25.94
N TYR A 691 12.08 -55.05 -25.14
CA TYR A 691 11.78 -53.68 -25.59
C TYR A 691 12.80 -52.65 -25.08
N GLU A 692 14.05 -52.72 -25.54
CA GLU A 692 14.96 -51.59 -25.49
C GLU A 692 14.59 -50.58 -26.60
N GLY A 693 14.08 -49.40 -26.22
CA GLY A 693 14.03 -48.25 -27.15
C GLY A 693 12.70 -47.49 -27.28
N VAL A 694 11.62 -47.88 -26.60
CA VAL A 694 10.34 -47.14 -26.71
C VAL A 694 10.18 -46.18 -25.52
N ASN A 695 10.40 -44.89 -25.78
CA ASN A 695 9.96 -43.81 -24.88
C ASN A 695 8.42 -43.77 -24.90
N VAL A 696 7.77 -44.38 -23.91
CA VAL A 696 6.31 -44.27 -23.75
C VAL A 696 6.00 -42.88 -23.18
N LYS A 697 5.74 -41.93 -24.07
CA LYS A 697 5.30 -40.57 -23.70
C LYS A 697 3.77 -40.54 -23.79
N THR A 698 3.09 -40.81 -22.69
CA THR A 698 1.61 -40.75 -22.65
C THR A 698 1.20 -39.29 -22.44
N LEU A 699 0.75 -38.64 -23.52
CA LEU A 699 0.17 -37.30 -23.51
C LEU A 699 -1.34 -37.42 -23.34
N TRP A 700 -1.85 -37.02 -22.17
CA TRP A 700 -3.28 -36.87 -21.93
C TRP A 700 -3.60 -35.37 -21.85
N HIS A 701 -4.62 -34.92 -22.60
CA HIS A 701 -5.15 -33.56 -22.49
C HIS A 701 -6.28 -33.52 -21.46
N SER A 702 -6.21 -32.61 -20.49
CA SER A 702 -7.13 -32.52 -19.35
C SER A 702 -8.39 -31.71 -19.59
N SER A 703 -9.53 -32.22 -19.10
CA SER A 703 -10.77 -31.47 -18.87
C SER A 703 -11.26 -31.70 -17.43
N SER A 704 -11.51 -30.57 -16.74
CA SER A 704 -12.54 -30.34 -15.70
C SER A 704 -12.30 -30.75 -14.25
N ILE A 705 -11.50 -29.99 -13.47
CA ILE A 705 -11.54 -29.94 -11.97
C ILE A 705 -11.14 -28.57 -11.46
N PHE A 706 -11.77 -28.12 -10.37
CA PHE A 706 -11.37 -26.93 -9.64
C PHE A 706 -10.74 -27.30 -8.29
N SER A 707 -9.68 -26.62 -7.96
CA SER A 707 -8.99 -26.73 -6.68
C SER A 707 -8.95 -25.36 -6.03
N VAL A 708 -9.28 -25.27 -4.75
CA VAL A 708 -9.17 -24.03 -3.99
C VAL A 708 -7.96 -24.19 -3.07
N LEU A 709 -6.98 -23.30 -3.23
CA LEU A 709 -5.92 -23.13 -2.24
C LEU A 709 -6.52 -22.32 -1.08
N ALA A 710 -6.50 -22.89 0.12
CA ALA A 710 -6.68 -22.15 1.35
C ALA A 710 -5.43 -22.40 2.22
N GLY A 711 -4.61 -21.37 2.37
CA GLY A 711 -3.34 -21.44 3.08
C GLY A 711 -2.38 -22.40 2.40
N PHE A 712 -1.97 -23.44 3.15
CA PHE A 712 -1.10 -24.50 2.63
C PHE A 712 -1.83 -25.66 2.01
N ASP A 713 -3.13 -25.76 2.20
CA ASP A 713 -3.82 -26.98 1.86
C ASP A 713 -4.61 -26.81 0.57
N LEU A 714 -4.39 -27.74 -0.36
CA LEU A 714 -5.12 -27.78 -1.61
C LEU A 714 -6.41 -28.59 -1.40
N TYR A 715 -7.54 -27.88 -1.33
CA TYR A 715 -8.85 -28.49 -1.14
C TYR A 715 -9.45 -28.83 -2.50
N ILE A 716 -9.80 -30.11 -2.66
CA ILE A 716 -10.40 -30.63 -3.88
C ILE A 716 -11.85 -30.96 -3.59
N PHE A 717 -12.78 -30.34 -4.32
CA PHE A 717 -14.21 -30.57 -4.16
C PHE A 717 -14.75 -31.44 -5.31
N LYS A 718 -15.43 -32.53 -4.98
CA LYS A 718 -16.28 -33.28 -5.93
C LYS A 718 -17.74 -32.87 -5.67
N ILE A 719 -18.36 -32.13 -6.59
CA ILE A 719 -19.79 -31.81 -6.52
C ILE A 719 -20.55 -33.01 -7.09
N SER A 720 -21.39 -33.66 -6.28
CA SER A 720 -22.37 -34.63 -6.81
C SER A 720 -23.45 -33.85 -7.55
N LEU A 721 -23.61 -34.11 -8.86
CA LEU A 721 -24.52 -33.38 -9.75
C LEU A 721 -25.92 -34.02 -9.84
N GLU A 722 -26.26 -34.93 -8.93
CA GLU A 722 -27.52 -35.69 -9.09
C GLU A 722 -28.80 -34.87 -8.83
N ASP A 723 -28.74 -33.65 -8.27
CA ASP A 723 -29.96 -32.90 -7.87
C ASP A 723 -29.90 -31.35 -7.96
N LEU A 724 -29.21 -30.74 -8.93
CA LEU A 724 -29.17 -29.26 -9.02
C LEU A 724 -29.85 -28.70 -10.28
N ASP A 725 -30.87 -27.86 -10.04
CA ASP A 725 -31.53 -27.01 -11.04
C ASP A 725 -30.51 -26.04 -11.68
N GLU A 726 -30.60 -25.85 -13.00
CA GLU A 726 -29.81 -24.95 -13.84
C GLU A 726 -29.72 -23.52 -13.28
N ALA A 727 -30.79 -23.04 -12.63
CA ALA A 727 -30.81 -21.73 -11.96
C ALA A 727 -29.87 -21.66 -10.74
N VAL A 728 -29.72 -22.77 -10.00
CA VAL A 728 -28.81 -22.85 -8.83
C VAL A 728 -27.35 -22.93 -9.28
N LEU A 729 -27.10 -23.50 -10.46
CA LEU A 729 -25.77 -23.56 -11.08
C LEU A 729 -25.31 -22.18 -11.59
N ILE A 730 -26.19 -21.42 -12.26
CA ILE A 730 -25.94 -20.03 -12.70
C ILE A 730 -25.75 -19.10 -11.48
N PHE A 731 -26.51 -19.34 -10.41
CA PHE A 731 -26.39 -18.61 -9.15
C PHE A 731 -25.05 -18.87 -8.45
N LYS A 732 -24.57 -20.12 -8.39
CA LYS A 732 -23.24 -20.45 -7.86
C LYS A 732 -22.09 -19.96 -8.77
N TYR A 733 -22.29 -19.95 -10.09
CA TYR A 733 -21.35 -19.38 -11.07
C TYR A 733 -21.15 -17.88 -10.87
N ASN A 734 -22.22 -17.10 -10.69
CA ASN A 734 -22.12 -15.66 -10.41
C ASN A 734 -21.47 -15.38 -9.04
N ASN A 735 -21.63 -16.27 -8.05
CA ASN A 735 -20.92 -16.15 -6.77
C ASN A 735 -19.42 -16.43 -6.92
N ILE A 736 -19.01 -17.40 -7.73
CA ILE A 736 -17.58 -17.67 -8.03
C ILE A 736 -16.98 -16.52 -8.85
N GLN A 737 -17.71 -16.01 -9.85
CA GLN A 737 -17.28 -14.85 -10.64
C GLN A 737 -17.15 -13.58 -9.78
N ALA A 738 -18.05 -13.38 -8.80
CA ALA A 738 -17.98 -12.31 -7.81
C ALA A 738 -16.84 -12.49 -6.80
N LEU A 739 -16.54 -13.73 -6.40
CA LEU A 739 -15.38 -14.11 -5.57
C LEU A 739 -14.04 -13.90 -6.31
N THR A 740 -14.06 -13.89 -7.64
CA THR A 740 -12.91 -13.61 -8.51
C THR A 740 -12.99 -12.23 -9.18
N ASN A 741 -13.95 -11.38 -8.80
CA ASN A 741 -14.17 -10.12 -9.49
C ASN A 741 -13.10 -9.12 -9.06
N THR A 742 -12.19 -8.85 -9.98
CA THR A 742 -11.03 -7.98 -9.82
C THR A 742 -11.35 -6.50 -9.98
N ASP A 743 -12.58 -6.07 -9.72
CA ASP A 743 -13.05 -4.67 -9.89
C ASP A 743 -12.44 -3.68 -8.86
N GLY A 744 -11.38 -4.07 -8.16
CA GLY A 744 -10.53 -3.21 -7.34
C GLY A 744 -9.04 -3.21 -7.71
N PHE A 745 -8.60 -4.01 -8.70
CA PHE A 745 -7.19 -4.08 -9.10
C PHE A 745 -6.93 -3.15 -10.28
N THR A 746 -6.74 -1.86 -9.99
CA THR A 746 -6.05 -0.95 -10.91
C THR A 746 -4.55 -1.07 -10.67
N GLY A 747 -3.90 -1.95 -11.42
CA GLY A 747 -2.45 -2.16 -11.38
C GLY A 747 -2.08 -3.48 -12.05
N ASP A 748 -1.00 -3.48 -12.82
CA ASP A 748 -0.49 -4.60 -13.63
C ASP A 748 0.04 -5.80 -12.80
N ASP A 749 -0.72 -6.27 -11.81
CA ASP A 749 -0.36 -7.47 -11.06
C ASP A 749 -0.68 -8.72 -11.90
N LYS A 750 0.39 -9.34 -12.42
CA LYS A 750 0.34 -10.63 -13.12
C LYS A 750 0.01 -11.75 -12.13
N TYR A 751 -1.26 -12.03 -11.90
CA TYR A 751 -1.68 -13.29 -11.30
C TYR A 751 -1.81 -14.38 -12.37
N LYS A 752 -1.23 -15.56 -12.12
CA LYS A 752 -1.59 -16.79 -12.85
C LYS A 752 -2.91 -17.31 -12.29
N VAL A 753 -4.03 -16.78 -12.76
CA VAL A 753 -5.35 -17.38 -12.51
C VAL A 753 -5.70 -18.30 -13.67
N ARG A 754 -5.78 -19.61 -13.39
CA ARG A 754 -6.22 -20.62 -14.35
C ARG A 754 -7.64 -21.04 -13.99
N LEU A 755 -8.62 -20.49 -14.70
CA LEU A 755 -10.03 -20.91 -14.58
C LEU A 755 -10.43 -21.64 -15.86
N ILE A 756 -10.83 -22.91 -15.74
CA ILE A 756 -11.23 -23.76 -16.88
C ILE A 756 -12.59 -24.39 -16.57
N PHE A 757 -13.66 -23.95 -17.22
CA PHE A 757 -15.00 -24.57 -17.13
C PHE A 757 -15.36 -25.32 -18.41
N GLN A 758 -16.04 -26.47 -18.24
CA GLN A 758 -16.80 -27.14 -19.30
C GLN A 758 -18.15 -27.58 -18.73
N LEU A 759 -19.25 -27.16 -19.37
CA LEU A 759 -20.60 -27.65 -19.09
C LEU A 759 -21.00 -28.71 -20.13
N SER A 760 -21.65 -29.78 -19.69
CA SER A 760 -22.28 -30.75 -20.58
C SER A 760 -23.72 -31.00 -20.15
N GLY A 761 -24.66 -30.51 -20.95
CA GLY A 761 -26.05 -30.96 -20.94
C GLY A 761 -26.27 -32.06 -21.98
N GLU A 762 -27.37 -32.82 -21.85
CA GLU A 762 -27.69 -34.00 -22.66
C GLU A 762 -27.78 -33.73 -24.19
N ASP A 763 -27.89 -32.47 -24.61
CA ASP A 763 -28.03 -32.07 -26.01
C ASP A 763 -26.74 -31.49 -26.62
N LYS A 764 -25.70 -32.33 -26.76
CA LYS A 764 -24.51 -32.21 -27.66
C LYS A 764 -24.21 -30.85 -28.31
N ARG A 765 -24.04 -29.78 -27.54
CA ARG A 765 -23.44 -28.50 -28.00
C ARG A 765 -22.18 -28.21 -27.19
N ARG A 766 -21.14 -27.70 -27.87
CA ARG A 766 -19.83 -27.36 -27.29
C ARG A 766 -19.59 -25.87 -27.48
N PHE A 767 -19.09 -25.18 -26.46
CA PHE A 767 -18.49 -23.86 -26.57
C PHE A 767 -17.07 -23.91 -26.01
N ILE A 768 -16.13 -23.25 -26.69
CA ILE A 768 -14.74 -23.08 -26.26
C ILE A 768 -14.52 -21.58 -26.07
N LEU A 769 -14.08 -21.18 -24.88
CA LEU A 769 -13.38 -19.92 -24.66
C LEU A 769 -12.10 -20.27 -23.90
N SER A 770 -10.97 -20.22 -24.61
CA SER A 770 -9.64 -20.22 -24.00
C SER A 770 -8.87 -19.04 -24.56
N GLY A 771 -8.24 -18.27 -23.68
CA GLY A 771 -7.21 -17.31 -24.07
C GLY A 771 -6.04 -17.45 -23.11
N GLU A 772 -4.89 -17.86 -23.64
CA GLU A 772 -3.59 -17.53 -23.07
C GLU A 772 -3.11 -16.27 -23.81
N ASN A 773 -2.64 -15.27 -23.09
CA ASN A 773 -1.83 -14.23 -23.72
C ASN A 773 -0.76 -13.76 -22.74
N GLU A 774 0.51 -13.94 -23.11
CA GLU A 774 1.63 -13.49 -22.28
C GLU A 774 1.94 -11.99 -22.46
N ASP A 775 1.43 -11.31 -23.50
CA ASP A 775 1.75 -9.90 -23.78
C ASP A 775 0.67 -9.13 -24.58
N SER A 776 -0.51 -8.83 -24.02
CA SER A 776 -1.39 -7.84 -24.67
C SER A 776 -2.13 -6.94 -23.69
N THR A 777 -1.97 -5.63 -23.88
CA THR A 777 -2.86 -4.60 -23.37
C THR A 777 -4.29 -4.88 -23.82
N VAL A 778 -5.23 -4.92 -22.88
CA VAL A 778 -6.65 -5.09 -23.17
C VAL A 778 -7.14 -3.88 -23.96
N LYS A 779 -7.34 -4.05 -25.27
CA LYS A 779 -8.26 -3.22 -26.04
C LYS A 779 -9.54 -4.01 -26.23
N GLU A 780 -10.63 -3.43 -25.74
CA GLU A 780 -11.99 -3.94 -25.86
C GLU A 780 -12.35 -4.16 -27.34
N LEU A 781 -12.44 -5.43 -27.76
CA LEU A 781 -12.91 -5.81 -29.09
C LEU A 781 -14.40 -6.19 -28.98
N ASN A 782 -15.26 -5.33 -29.50
CA ASN A 782 -16.70 -5.54 -29.58
C ASN A 782 -17.06 -6.37 -30.82
N PHE A 783 -17.43 -7.64 -30.64
CA PHE A 783 -18.04 -8.46 -31.69
C PHE A 783 -19.36 -9.08 -31.23
N LYS A 784 -20.31 -9.25 -32.16
CA LYS A 784 -21.54 -10.01 -31.95
C LYS A 784 -21.23 -11.51 -32.10
N LEU A 785 -21.33 -12.25 -31.00
CA LEU A 785 -20.94 -13.66 -30.85
C LEU A 785 -21.79 -14.68 -31.63
N ASP A 786 -22.91 -14.26 -32.24
CA ASP A 786 -23.90 -15.20 -32.77
C ASP A 786 -23.42 -16.00 -34.00
N ASP A 787 -22.50 -15.47 -34.81
CA ASP A 787 -22.11 -16.08 -36.10
C ASP A 787 -20.92 -17.06 -36.02
N LEU A 788 -20.15 -17.05 -34.92
CA LEU A 788 -18.93 -17.87 -34.76
C LEU A 788 -19.15 -19.20 -34.02
N SER A 789 -20.32 -19.41 -33.41
CA SER A 789 -20.66 -20.62 -32.64
C SER A 789 -20.64 -21.93 -33.45
N GLN A 790 -20.60 -21.83 -34.78
CA GLN A 790 -20.58 -22.93 -35.74
C GLN A 790 -19.17 -23.29 -36.25
N TYR A 791 -18.12 -22.64 -35.75
CA TYR A 791 -16.73 -22.88 -36.14
C TYR A 791 -15.92 -23.45 -34.98
N SER A 792 -15.02 -24.39 -35.27
CA SER A 792 -14.05 -24.91 -34.29
C SER A 792 -12.64 -24.45 -34.64
N VAL A 793 -11.90 -23.99 -33.63
CA VAL A 793 -10.46 -23.72 -33.79
C VAL A 793 -9.74 -25.04 -34.03
N VAL A 794 -9.07 -25.16 -35.17
CA VAL A 794 -8.36 -26.39 -35.57
C VAL A 794 -6.85 -26.22 -35.56
N GLY A 795 -6.37 -24.97 -35.45
CA GLY A 795 -4.95 -24.67 -35.30
C GLY A 795 -4.70 -23.17 -35.21
N GLU A 796 -3.45 -22.82 -34.98
CA GLU A 796 -3.01 -21.43 -34.98
C GLU A 796 -1.63 -21.29 -35.61
N THR A 797 -1.36 -20.09 -36.11
CA THR A 797 -0.04 -19.65 -36.56
C THR A 797 0.35 -18.36 -35.84
N ARG A 798 1.56 -17.86 -36.11
CA ARG A 798 2.01 -16.56 -35.58
C ARG A 798 1.11 -15.39 -36.01
N GLN A 799 0.45 -15.50 -37.16
CA GLN A 799 -0.35 -14.42 -37.75
C GLN A 799 -1.86 -14.69 -37.73
N TYR A 800 -2.30 -15.95 -37.76
CA TYR A 800 -3.73 -16.28 -37.90
C TYR A 800 -4.21 -17.32 -36.90
N LEU A 801 -5.47 -17.22 -36.50
CA LEU A 801 -6.25 -18.30 -35.92
C LEU A 801 -6.96 -19.07 -37.05
N ILE A 802 -6.85 -20.39 -37.07
CA ILE A 802 -7.42 -21.23 -38.13
C ILE A 802 -8.72 -21.86 -37.61
N LEU A 803 -9.83 -21.51 -38.25
CA LEU A 803 -11.17 -21.93 -37.88
C LEU A 803 -11.73 -22.85 -38.97
N ASN A 804 -12.45 -23.90 -38.56
CA ASN A 804 -13.08 -24.82 -39.51
C ASN A 804 -14.59 -24.85 -39.29
N HIS A 805 -15.35 -24.73 -40.38
CA HIS A 805 -16.82 -24.87 -40.35
C HIS A 805 -17.21 -26.34 -40.45
N LEU A 806 -18.03 -26.82 -39.51
CA LEU A 806 -18.69 -28.12 -39.65
C LEU A 806 -20.06 -27.89 -40.28
N ALA A 807 -20.12 -27.92 -41.62
CA ALA A 807 -21.38 -27.81 -42.33
C ALA A 807 -22.29 -29.01 -41.99
N LYS A 808 -23.52 -28.71 -41.59
CA LYS A 808 -24.49 -29.74 -41.18
C LYS A 808 -24.90 -30.58 -42.39
N GLY A 809 -24.43 -31.83 -42.46
CA GLY A 809 -24.93 -32.85 -43.40
C GLY A 809 -24.09 -33.13 -44.65
N MET A 810 -22.82 -32.74 -44.70
CA MET A 810 -21.88 -33.16 -45.75
C MET A 810 -20.60 -33.72 -45.11
N ASP A 811 -20.41 -35.03 -45.17
CA ASP A 811 -19.38 -35.75 -44.41
C ASP A 811 -17.93 -35.59 -44.94
N THR A 812 -17.67 -34.75 -45.95
CA THR A 812 -16.33 -34.69 -46.59
C THR A 812 -15.79 -33.32 -46.99
N GLU A 813 -16.49 -32.20 -46.75
CA GLU A 813 -16.00 -30.86 -47.12
C GLU A 813 -15.94 -29.94 -45.89
N THR A 814 -14.73 -29.56 -45.48
CA THR A 814 -14.48 -28.59 -44.40
C THR A 814 -14.00 -27.28 -45.00
N CYS A 815 -14.65 -26.16 -44.66
CA CYS A 815 -14.24 -24.84 -45.14
C CYS A 815 -13.41 -24.14 -44.07
N THR A 816 -12.16 -23.79 -44.40
CA THR A 816 -11.21 -23.17 -43.50
C THR A 816 -11.28 -21.64 -43.57
N LEU A 817 -11.43 -20.98 -42.43
CA LEU A 817 -11.33 -19.53 -42.27
C LEU A 817 -10.07 -19.16 -41.49
N PHE A 818 -9.45 -18.04 -41.84
CA PHE A 818 -8.25 -17.51 -41.19
C PHE A 818 -8.58 -16.15 -40.56
N LEU A 819 -8.49 -16.06 -39.23
CA LEU A 819 -8.70 -14.82 -38.50
C LEU A 819 -7.32 -14.17 -38.22
N ASP A 820 -7.04 -13.00 -38.76
CA ASP A 820 -5.76 -12.31 -38.51
C ASP A 820 -5.72 -11.80 -37.07
N LYS A 821 -4.69 -12.19 -36.32
CA LYS A 821 -4.57 -11.88 -34.88
C LYS A 821 -4.30 -10.40 -34.62
N ALA A 822 -3.81 -9.65 -35.61
CA ALA A 822 -3.44 -8.26 -35.43
C ALA A 822 -4.64 -7.30 -35.47
N ASP A 823 -5.62 -7.58 -36.33
CA ASP A 823 -6.75 -6.69 -36.59
C ASP A 823 -8.13 -7.38 -36.48
N GLY A 824 -8.16 -8.71 -36.39
CA GLY A 824 -9.39 -9.49 -36.27
C GLY A 824 -10.16 -9.66 -37.59
N GLU A 825 -9.56 -9.36 -38.75
CA GLU A 825 -10.21 -9.62 -40.04
C GLU A 825 -10.29 -11.12 -40.36
N VAL A 826 -11.41 -11.53 -40.95
CA VAL A 826 -11.67 -12.93 -41.35
C VAL A 826 -11.41 -13.08 -42.84
N TYR A 827 -10.52 -14.00 -43.18
CA TYR A 827 -10.15 -14.32 -44.55
C TYR A 827 -10.60 -15.73 -44.92
N SER A 828 -11.28 -15.83 -46.07
CA SER A 828 -11.63 -17.11 -46.70
C SER A 828 -10.82 -17.24 -48.00
N PRO A 829 -10.20 -18.39 -48.30
CA PRO A 829 -9.32 -18.50 -49.46
C PRO A 829 -9.94 -18.18 -50.83
N LEU A 830 -11.25 -18.38 -51.07
CA LEU A 830 -11.86 -18.09 -52.39
C LEU A 830 -13.39 -17.83 -52.33
N GLU A 831 -13.88 -16.84 -53.10
CA GLU A 831 -15.31 -16.63 -53.43
C GLU A 831 -15.87 -17.64 -54.47
N LYS A 832 -15.33 -18.87 -54.58
CA LYS A 832 -15.87 -19.91 -55.48
C LYS A 832 -16.48 -21.07 -54.69
N THR A 833 -17.58 -21.58 -55.25
CA THR A 833 -18.63 -22.41 -54.64
C THR A 833 -18.25 -23.85 -54.23
N SER A 834 -16.99 -24.15 -53.89
CA SER A 834 -16.62 -25.49 -53.39
C SER A 834 -15.37 -25.44 -52.51
N CYS A 835 -15.44 -26.07 -51.32
CA CYS A 835 -14.37 -26.11 -50.33
C CYS A 835 -13.35 -27.22 -50.63
N VAL A 836 -12.08 -27.01 -50.26
CA VAL A 836 -10.96 -27.91 -50.58
C VAL A 836 -10.77 -28.94 -49.45
N SER A 837 -10.19 -30.11 -49.75
CA SER A 837 -10.10 -31.24 -48.82
C SER A 837 -8.96 -31.17 -47.79
N ASN A 838 -8.07 -30.16 -47.85
CA ASN A 838 -6.93 -30.03 -46.94
C ASN A 838 -6.56 -28.57 -46.61
N VAL A 839 -6.44 -28.28 -45.30
CA VAL A 839 -6.07 -26.98 -44.69
C VAL A 839 -4.75 -26.40 -45.23
N ILE A 840 -3.78 -27.24 -45.59
CA ILE A 840 -2.49 -26.77 -46.12
C ILE A 840 -2.66 -26.10 -47.51
N ASP A 841 -3.58 -26.60 -48.33
CA ASP A 841 -3.82 -26.03 -49.66
C ASP A 841 -4.56 -24.69 -49.55
N ASP A 842 -5.48 -24.56 -48.59
CA ASP A 842 -6.18 -23.32 -48.25
C ASP A 842 -5.22 -22.23 -47.74
N LEU A 843 -4.27 -22.60 -46.86
CA LEU A 843 -3.26 -21.70 -46.34
C LEU A 843 -2.30 -21.22 -47.45
N ASN A 844 -1.88 -22.13 -48.33
CA ASN A 844 -1.01 -21.80 -49.47
C ASN A 844 -1.71 -20.85 -50.45
N ALA A 845 -3.00 -21.06 -50.74
CA ALA A 845 -3.79 -20.16 -51.59
C ALA A 845 -3.90 -18.74 -51.00
N LEU A 846 -4.11 -18.63 -49.68
CA LEU A 846 -4.18 -17.35 -48.96
C LEU A 846 -2.86 -16.57 -49.02
N ILE A 847 -1.72 -17.28 -48.88
CA ILE A 847 -0.37 -16.71 -48.97
C ILE A 847 -0.10 -16.19 -50.38
N THR A 848 -0.48 -16.93 -51.43
CA THR A 848 -0.32 -16.50 -52.83
C THR A 848 -1.15 -15.25 -53.15
N ILE A 849 -2.34 -15.10 -52.55
CA ILE A 849 -3.22 -13.93 -52.73
C ILE A 849 -2.65 -12.68 -52.06
N ARG A 850 -2.09 -12.79 -50.84
CA ARG A 850 -1.60 -11.62 -50.07
C ARG A 850 -0.23 -11.12 -50.56
N HIS A 851 0.58 -11.99 -51.15
CA HIS A 851 1.96 -11.66 -51.52
C HIS A 851 2.27 -11.66 -53.03
N GLY A 852 1.30 -12.03 -53.89
CA GLY A 852 1.42 -11.89 -55.34
C GLY A 852 2.55 -12.70 -55.96
N GLY A 853 2.36 -14.02 -56.08
CA GLY A 853 3.28 -14.93 -56.75
C GLY A 853 4.28 -15.60 -55.82
#